data_AF-A0A174BXR5-F1
#
_entry.id   AF-A0A174BXR5-F1
#
_cell.length_a   1.000
_cell.length_b   1.000
_cell.length_c   1.000
_cell.angle_alpha   90.00
_cell.angle_beta   90.00
_cell.angle_gamma   90.00
#
_symmetry.space_group_name_H-M   'P 1'
#
loop_
_entity.id
_entity.type
_entity.pdbx_description
1 polymer ?
#
loop_
_entity_poly.entity_id
_entity_poly.type
_entity_poly.pdbx_seq_one_letter_code
_entity_poly.pdbx_strand_id
1 'polypeptide(L)'
;MKKKNRNLFLLLMLMTVIWLGTVNISASATIPTDVESASSNCTLLGVKGEYITQIPQALKRINEIRKEACQEGVRDPQTGSPLKPSDYVPIKWSSDLEYIARIRAAESGITMAHQRTNGRAWSKISSPNHVRSFGEVLAWNWGKTMTDGIEQWYSEKSDWVNQVPGAVTGHYTSMIDPSNTYIGLGTFYSEDMRYPNTTAGEFSYETGLDETQGTAVKDCVQILEFAGSCCSNEYRISGDVSAQADKTSQLRMTTDISFNGTTIKNLQVMDQIIWSSSDDSIASVDSNGSVTIHTCGKVTITASDSAGHKAETTLEGKHDWDNGKITKKATASTKGEKVYTCRNCHLTRTEEIPPLTTDIPGKPELDKISALSYNKIQISWKESLNVSKYVIYYRKTGTAKWTQLATVKSGVTRYIHTSSKKYPIIVGQKYDYTVKAYNQISGKYSTCDTKGLTAKTIPEMPQMVKAVVNSDNTVTVSWKKAGGCNSYRIYRKTTLSNWIHIGTVKGSALSFTDKSPVADMKNTYTVRAYYSKTKTAGKYDKEGVSVNLNKTERPVAPTPAQPAVPTPIPIPPGVHPTLITDITLSRRSITMTSKGDRVFLDSMVLPFRAYYKMLGWVSSDPSVVSVDGYDYLASSSTMLTAVGNGTAVVTAYALDGSGLTAQCKVTVDYKDDNGTSELPSIPDDQNTQVIKVKSIKLSQTSVTITDKKKHYVIEANYSPSNATVKGCRWTTSDTSVVLVNSGWATEFNKHYLTPVGNGTAVITAHALDGSGVVAKCVVTVNIK
;
A
#
# COMPACT_ATOMS: atom_id res chain seq x y z
N MET A 1 39.73 -47.39 46.81
CA MET A 1 38.29 -47.57 47.12
C MET A 1 37.50 -46.43 46.48
N LYS A 2 36.44 -46.80 45.72
CA LYS A 2 35.18 -46.08 45.37
C LYS A 2 35.25 -44.62 44.87
N LYS A 3 34.96 -44.37 43.58
CA LYS A 3 33.64 -44.21 42.88
C LYS A 3 33.08 -42.77 43.03
N LYS A 4 32.99 -41.94 41.98
CA LYS A 4 32.05 -41.88 40.82
C LYS A 4 30.57 -41.62 41.18
N ASN A 5 30.01 -40.51 40.65
CA ASN A 5 28.62 -40.20 40.20
C ASN A 5 28.19 -38.79 40.65
N ARG A 6 27.36 -37.98 39.97
CA ARG A 6 26.74 -37.82 38.63
C ARG A 6 25.72 -36.65 38.80
N ASN A 7 25.33 -36.00 37.69
CA ASN A 7 24.18 -35.10 37.43
C ASN A 7 24.53 -33.59 37.40
N LEU A 8 24.59 -32.92 36.25
CA LEU A 8 23.53 -32.52 35.29
C LEU A 8 22.69 -31.34 35.82
N PHE A 9 22.97 -30.13 35.33
CA PHE A 9 22.01 -29.04 35.27
C PHE A 9 22.18 -28.25 33.95
N LEU A 10 21.14 -28.33 33.11
CA LEU A 10 20.83 -27.46 31.99
C LEU A 10 20.83 -26.00 32.45
N LEU A 11 21.42 -25.08 31.67
CA LEU A 11 21.09 -23.66 31.76
C LEU A 11 20.50 -23.21 30.42
N LEU A 12 19.16 -23.26 30.31
CA LEU A 12 18.40 -22.46 29.36
C LEU A 12 18.52 -20.99 29.78
N MET A 13 19.07 -20.14 28.93
CA MET A 13 19.00 -18.69 29.11
C MET A 13 17.77 -18.15 28.36
N LEU A 14 16.60 -18.21 29.02
CA LEU A 14 15.46 -17.37 28.68
C LEU A 14 15.78 -15.94 29.14
N MET A 15 16.00 -15.00 28.22
CA MET A 15 15.91 -13.57 28.53
C MET A 15 14.46 -13.10 28.36
N THR A 16 13.76 -12.95 29.49
CA THR A 16 12.52 -12.20 29.59
C THR A 16 12.84 -10.71 29.68
N VAL A 17 12.57 -9.96 28.60
CA VAL A 17 12.62 -8.49 28.62
C VAL A 17 11.27 -7.98 29.13
N ILE A 18 11.26 -7.51 30.37
CA ILE A 18 10.18 -6.66 30.90
C ILE A 18 10.36 -5.28 30.26
N TRP A 19 9.39 -4.84 29.47
CA TRP A 19 9.44 -3.55 28.80
C TRP A 19 8.34 -2.60 29.32
N LEU A 20 8.77 -1.58 30.08
CA LEU A 20 8.00 -0.36 30.27
C LEU A 20 8.16 0.49 29.00
N GLY A 21 7.03 0.98 28.49
CA GLY A 21 6.88 1.44 27.12
C GLY A 21 7.88 2.50 26.66
N THR A 22 8.46 2.25 25.49
CA THR A 22 8.84 3.29 24.53
C THR A 22 8.27 2.93 23.15
N VAL A 23 8.55 3.67 22.10
CA VAL A 23 8.01 3.41 20.76
C VAL A 23 8.92 2.38 20.10
N ASN A 24 8.42 1.14 19.88
CA ASN A 24 9.17 0.09 19.20
C ASN A 24 9.33 0.43 17.71
N ILE A 25 10.47 1.02 17.34
CA ILE A 25 11.00 0.92 15.98
C ILE A 25 11.65 -0.48 15.92
N SER A 26 11.05 -1.43 15.20
CA SER A 26 11.67 -2.75 15.03
C SER A 26 13.00 -2.58 14.30
N ALA A 27 14.11 -2.95 14.95
CA ALA A 27 15.41 -3.02 14.30
C ALA A 27 15.42 -4.16 13.26
N SER A 28 16.08 -3.94 12.12
CA SER A 28 16.29 -4.96 11.09
C SER A 28 16.97 -6.20 11.67
N ALA A 29 16.46 -7.40 11.36
CA ALA A 29 17.03 -8.64 11.85
C ALA A 29 18.41 -8.87 11.23
N THR A 30 19.44 -9.08 12.06
CA THR A 30 20.78 -9.43 11.57
C THR A 30 20.94 -10.95 11.56
N ILE A 31 21.37 -11.50 10.43
CA ILE A 31 21.52 -12.94 10.21
C ILE A 31 23.02 -13.24 10.06
N PRO A 32 23.59 -14.16 10.86
CA PRO A 32 25.02 -14.45 10.81
C PRO A 32 25.41 -15.23 9.55
N THR A 33 26.70 -15.21 9.23
CA THR A 33 27.33 -16.12 8.26
C THR A 33 27.85 -17.38 8.99
N ASP A 34 28.66 -18.20 8.31
CA ASP A 34 29.24 -19.44 8.84
C ASP A 34 30.51 -19.25 9.70
N VAL A 35 30.89 -18.00 9.94
CA VAL A 35 32.01 -17.62 10.81
C VAL A 35 31.59 -16.55 11.81
N GLU A 36 32.08 -16.65 13.03
CA GLU A 36 31.85 -15.65 14.09
C GLU A 36 32.80 -14.45 13.99
N SER A 37 33.96 -14.64 13.37
CA SER A 37 34.99 -13.61 13.17
C SER A 37 35.60 -13.72 11.78
N ALA A 38 36.01 -12.59 11.21
CA ALA A 38 36.64 -12.55 9.90
C ALA A 38 37.93 -13.39 9.86
N SER A 39 38.06 -14.20 8.82
CA SER A 39 39.30 -14.89 8.44
C SER A 39 40.41 -13.89 8.11
N SER A 40 41.66 -14.36 8.07
CA SER A 40 42.79 -13.53 7.64
C SER A 40 42.53 -12.88 6.27
N ASN A 41 42.81 -11.57 6.18
CA ASN A 41 42.55 -10.72 5.01
C ASN A 41 41.08 -10.70 4.54
N CYS A 42 40.13 -10.92 5.44
CA CYS A 42 38.70 -10.78 5.17
C CYS A 42 38.06 -9.74 6.09
N THR A 43 36.84 -9.32 5.76
CA THR A 43 36.02 -8.38 6.55
C THR A 43 34.59 -8.87 6.58
N LEU A 44 33.92 -8.79 7.73
CA LEU A 44 32.50 -9.11 7.84
C LEU A 44 31.68 -7.87 7.49
N LEU A 45 30.85 -7.97 6.44
CA LEU A 45 30.00 -6.88 5.98
C LEU A 45 28.53 -7.28 5.95
N GLY A 46 27.65 -6.33 6.27
CA GLY A 46 26.21 -6.53 6.29
C GLY A 46 25.56 -6.18 4.95
N VAL A 47 24.90 -7.16 4.33
CA VAL A 47 24.15 -7.01 3.08
C VAL A 47 22.66 -6.97 3.37
N LYS A 48 21.99 -5.89 2.95
CA LYS A 48 20.55 -5.71 3.17
C LYS A 48 19.74 -6.51 2.16
N GLY A 49 18.63 -7.09 2.63
CA GLY A 49 17.67 -7.75 1.76
C GLY A 49 16.54 -8.40 2.55
N GLU A 50 15.92 -9.40 1.94
CA GLU A 50 14.92 -10.25 2.59
C GLU A 50 15.05 -11.70 2.12
N TYR A 51 14.77 -12.64 3.02
CA TYR A 51 14.63 -14.05 2.67
C TYR A 51 13.18 -14.38 2.37
N ILE A 52 12.92 -14.74 1.12
CA ILE A 52 11.63 -15.18 0.62
C ILE A 52 11.47 -16.66 0.97
N THR A 53 10.37 -17.03 1.63
CA THR A 53 10.04 -18.45 1.84
C THR A 53 8.73 -18.84 1.17
N GLN A 54 8.82 -19.90 0.38
CA GLN A 54 7.70 -20.61 -0.23
C GLN A 54 8.03 -22.11 -0.21
N ILE A 55 8.58 -22.57 0.91
CA ILE A 55 9.17 -23.91 1.06
C ILE A 55 8.17 -25.00 0.66
N PRO A 56 6.90 -24.99 1.10
CA PRO A 56 5.93 -26.00 0.67
C PRO A 56 5.68 -26.00 -0.85
N GLN A 57 5.63 -24.83 -1.48
CA GLN A 57 5.42 -24.70 -2.93
C GLN A 57 6.65 -25.16 -3.71
N ALA A 58 7.85 -24.78 -3.26
CA ALA A 58 9.12 -25.18 -3.84
C ALA A 58 9.33 -26.69 -3.77
N LEU A 59 9.17 -27.28 -2.58
CA LEU A 59 9.32 -28.72 -2.38
C LEU A 59 8.28 -29.51 -3.18
N LYS A 60 7.04 -29.03 -3.24
CA LYS A 60 6.01 -29.61 -4.10
C LYS A 60 6.43 -29.56 -5.56
N ARG A 61 6.89 -28.42 -6.07
CA ARG A 61 7.24 -28.26 -7.48
C ARG A 61 8.44 -29.12 -7.88
N ILE A 62 9.49 -29.19 -7.07
CA ILE A 62 10.64 -30.06 -7.35
C ILE A 62 10.22 -31.52 -7.38
N ASN A 63 9.36 -31.95 -6.46
CA ASN A 63 8.82 -33.31 -6.47
C ASN A 63 7.92 -33.61 -7.67
N GLU A 64 7.15 -32.63 -8.16
CA GLU A 64 6.41 -32.75 -9.42
C GLU A 64 7.36 -32.95 -10.60
N ILE A 65 8.45 -32.18 -10.68
CA ILE A 65 9.49 -32.31 -11.73
C ILE A 65 10.16 -33.68 -11.68
N ARG A 66 10.52 -34.18 -10.49
CA ARG A 66 11.11 -35.52 -10.29
C ARG A 66 10.16 -36.62 -10.75
N LYS A 67 8.89 -36.50 -10.38
CA LYS A 67 7.85 -37.48 -10.75
C LYS A 67 7.63 -37.49 -12.26
N GLU A 68 7.54 -36.32 -12.87
CA GLU A 68 7.42 -36.14 -14.31
C GLU A 68 8.58 -36.80 -15.06
N ALA A 69 9.83 -36.56 -14.64
CA ALA A 69 11.01 -37.18 -15.25
C ALA A 69 10.98 -38.72 -15.22
N CYS A 70 10.52 -39.30 -14.11
CA CYS A 70 10.34 -40.75 -13.96
C CYS A 70 9.19 -41.30 -14.82
N GLN A 71 8.14 -40.52 -15.04
CA GLN A 71 6.99 -40.91 -15.87
C GLN A 71 7.32 -40.86 -17.36
N GLU A 72 8.12 -39.88 -17.77
CA GLU A 72 8.53 -39.70 -19.17
C GLU A 72 9.72 -40.56 -19.58
N GLY A 73 10.38 -41.25 -18.63
CA GLY A 73 11.57 -42.03 -18.94
C GLY A 73 12.78 -41.17 -19.29
N VAL A 74 12.89 -39.99 -18.68
CA VAL A 74 14.03 -39.08 -18.89
C VAL A 74 15.32 -39.80 -18.49
N ARG A 75 16.41 -39.52 -19.21
CA ARG A 75 17.74 -40.09 -18.95
C ARG A 75 18.18 -39.79 -17.51
N ASP A 76 18.49 -40.84 -16.75
CA ASP A 76 19.05 -40.78 -15.41
C ASP A 76 20.45 -40.12 -15.46
N PRO A 77 20.70 -39.06 -14.67
CA PRO A 77 22.00 -38.39 -14.62
C PRO A 77 23.18 -39.30 -14.23
N GLN A 78 22.95 -40.33 -13.42
CA GLN A 78 24.02 -41.20 -12.92
C GLN A 78 24.24 -42.43 -13.78
N THR A 79 23.15 -43.11 -14.14
CA THR A 79 23.25 -44.40 -14.85
C THR A 79 23.16 -44.24 -16.37
N GLY A 80 22.66 -43.10 -16.86
CA GLY A 80 22.38 -42.88 -18.27
C GLY A 80 21.22 -43.72 -18.82
N SER A 81 20.58 -44.56 -18.01
CA SER A 81 19.41 -45.35 -18.38
C SER A 81 18.12 -44.52 -18.25
N PRO A 82 17.02 -44.87 -18.93
CA PRO A 82 15.74 -44.21 -18.71
C PRO A 82 15.26 -44.41 -17.26
N LEU A 83 14.87 -43.31 -16.59
CA LEU A 83 14.21 -43.37 -15.28
C LEU A 83 12.89 -44.13 -15.37
N LYS A 84 12.53 -44.84 -14.31
CA LYS A 84 11.28 -45.61 -14.21
C LYS A 84 10.38 -45.00 -13.15
N PRO A 85 9.05 -45.24 -13.20
CA PRO A 85 8.15 -44.83 -12.13
C PRO A 85 8.55 -45.35 -10.73
N SER A 86 9.25 -46.50 -10.66
CA SER A 86 9.80 -47.06 -9.42
C SER A 86 10.98 -46.28 -8.83
N ASP A 87 11.65 -45.47 -9.64
CA ASP A 87 12.84 -44.72 -9.24
C ASP A 87 12.48 -43.37 -8.60
N TYR A 88 11.19 -43.01 -8.61
CA TYR A 88 10.68 -41.80 -7.98
C TYR A 88 10.80 -41.87 -6.46
N VAL A 89 11.77 -41.13 -5.92
CA VAL A 89 11.92 -40.86 -4.49
C VAL A 89 11.62 -39.38 -4.25
N PRO A 90 10.55 -39.05 -3.49
CA PRO A 90 10.29 -37.67 -3.09
C PRO A 90 11.47 -37.08 -2.34
N ILE A 91 11.97 -35.96 -2.83
CA ILE A 91 13.00 -35.19 -2.13
C ILE A 91 12.37 -34.50 -0.92
N LYS A 92 13.13 -34.45 0.18
CA LYS A 92 12.72 -33.84 1.44
C LYS A 92 13.49 -32.56 1.73
N TRP A 93 12.99 -31.79 2.68
CA TRP A 93 13.66 -30.57 3.11
C TRP A 93 14.79 -30.87 4.08
N SER A 94 15.85 -30.06 4.11
CA SER A 94 16.86 -30.05 5.16
C SER A 94 17.11 -28.62 5.67
N SER A 95 16.96 -28.42 6.99
CA SER A 95 17.26 -27.15 7.67
C SER A 95 18.75 -26.78 7.58
N ASP A 96 19.62 -27.78 7.65
CA ASP A 96 21.06 -27.64 7.52
C ASP A 96 21.49 -27.21 6.11
N LEU A 97 20.88 -27.81 5.08
CA LEU A 97 21.09 -27.37 3.69
C LEU A 97 20.46 -25.99 3.44
N GLU A 98 19.32 -25.68 4.06
CA GLU A 98 18.69 -24.35 3.98
C GLU A 98 19.61 -23.27 4.57
N TYR A 99 20.28 -23.56 5.70
CA TYR A 99 21.26 -22.66 6.29
C TYR A 99 22.37 -22.30 5.29
N ILE A 100 22.94 -23.32 4.63
CA ILE A 100 23.95 -23.13 3.59
C ILE A 100 23.38 -22.33 2.43
N ALA A 101 22.23 -22.75 1.91
CA ALA A 101 21.58 -22.16 0.75
C ALA A 101 21.23 -20.68 0.96
N ARG A 102 20.84 -20.28 2.18
CA ARG A 102 20.56 -18.88 2.51
C ARG A 102 21.82 -18.01 2.35
N ILE A 103 22.93 -18.41 2.99
CA ILE A 103 24.21 -17.71 2.88
C ILE A 103 24.65 -17.66 1.41
N ARG A 104 24.56 -18.79 0.70
CA ARG A 104 24.94 -18.90 -0.71
C ARG A 104 24.06 -18.08 -1.64
N ALA A 105 22.76 -17.95 -1.39
CA ALA A 105 21.87 -17.08 -2.16
C ALA A 105 22.29 -15.60 -2.04
N ALA A 106 22.66 -15.14 -0.85
CA ALA A 106 23.14 -13.77 -0.65
C ALA A 106 24.54 -13.55 -1.27
N GLU A 107 25.46 -14.51 -1.15
CA GLU A 107 26.79 -14.43 -1.77
C GLU A 107 26.71 -14.45 -3.30
N SER A 108 25.93 -15.38 -3.87
CA SER A 108 25.81 -15.56 -5.32
C SER A 108 25.12 -14.38 -6.01
N GLY A 109 24.29 -13.61 -5.32
CA GLY A 109 23.72 -12.37 -5.87
C GLY A 109 24.78 -11.29 -6.11
N ILE A 110 25.93 -11.39 -5.43
CA ILE A 110 27.09 -10.51 -5.59
C ILE A 110 28.10 -11.13 -6.54
N THR A 111 28.48 -12.39 -6.32
CA THR A 111 29.55 -13.04 -7.09
C THR A 111 29.12 -13.44 -8.50
N MET A 112 27.82 -13.68 -8.70
CA MET A 112 27.25 -14.28 -9.90
C MET A 112 28.01 -15.54 -10.36
N ALA A 113 28.49 -16.32 -9.40
CA ALA A 113 29.31 -17.50 -9.64
C ALA A 113 29.17 -18.52 -8.50
N HIS A 114 29.58 -19.76 -8.78
CA HIS A 114 29.80 -20.82 -7.79
C HIS A 114 31.07 -20.55 -6.96
N GLN A 115 31.14 -19.37 -6.35
CA GLN A 115 32.24 -18.90 -5.51
C GLN A 115 31.68 -18.08 -4.35
N ARG A 116 32.36 -18.17 -3.20
CA ARG A 116 32.06 -17.37 -2.01
C ARG A 116 32.67 -15.97 -2.11
N THR A 117 32.08 -15.01 -1.39
CA THR A 117 32.56 -13.61 -1.35
C THR A 117 33.93 -13.45 -0.69
N ASN A 118 34.35 -14.43 0.12
CA ASN A 118 35.71 -14.52 0.70
C ASN A 118 36.74 -15.18 -0.25
N GLY A 119 36.35 -15.48 -1.49
CA GLY A 119 37.20 -16.11 -2.50
C GLY A 119 37.33 -17.64 -2.39
N ARG A 120 36.81 -18.27 -1.33
CA ARG A 120 36.81 -19.73 -1.17
C ARG A 120 35.81 -20.39 -2.13
N ALA A 121 36.02 -21.68 -2.39
CA ALA A 121 35.06 -22.49 -3.13
C ALA A 121 33.74 -22.61 -2.36
N TRP A 122 32.61 -22.64 -3.08
CA TRP A 122 31.27 -22.78 -2.50
C TRP A 122 31.14 -24.00 -1.57
N SER A 123 31.79 -25.12 -1.92
CA SER A 123 31.77 -26.39 -1.17
C SER A 123 32.52 -26.37 0.17
N LYS A 124 33.14 -25.24 0.56
CA LYS A 124 33.86 -25.10 1.84
C LYS A 124 32.99 -24.64 3.00
N ILE A 125 31.70 -24.38 2.77
CA ILE A 125 30.73 -24.10 3.82
C ILE A 125 30.15 -25.40 4.40
N SER A 126 29.76 -25.39 5.66
CA SER A 126 29.05 -26.49 6.32
C SER A 126 28.04 -25.91 7.29
N SER A 127 26.96 -26.63 7.55
CA SER A 127 25.99 -26.22 8.57
C SER A 127 26.58 -26.34 9.98
N PRO A 128 25.94 -25.76 11.02
CA PRO A 128 26.35 -25.94 12.42
C PRO A 128 26.39 -27.42 12.85
N ASN A 129 25.58 -28.28 12.24
CA ASN A 129 25.59 -29.74 12.46
C ASN A 129 26.61 -30.48 11.57
N HIS A 130 27.51 -29.76 10.89
CA HIS A 130 28.53 -30.28 9.99
C HIS A 130 28.00 -30.99 8.73
N VAL A 131 26.75 -30.75 8.35
CA VAL A 131 26.19 -31.22 7.08
C VAL A 131 26.79 -30.38 5.94
N ARG A 132 27.01 -31.03 4.79
CA ARG A 132 27.56 -30.39 3.59
C ARG A 132 26.62 -30.56 2.41
N SER A 133 26.72 -29.64 1.46
CA SER A 133 26.10 -29.78 0.15
C SER A 133 26.96 -30.61 -0.79
N PHE A 134 26.32 -31.44 -1.61
CA PHE A 134 26.93 -32.24 -2.67
C PHE A 134 26.58 -31.73 -4.06
N GLY A 135 25.73 -30.72 -4.17
CA GLY A 135 25.38 -30.08 -5.43
C GLY A 135 24.74 -28.71 -5.18
N GLU A 136 25.41 -27.65 -5.64
CA GLU A 136 24.86 -26.29 -5.63
C GLU A 136 24.24 -25.97 -6.98
N VAL A 137 23.03 -25.42 -6.95
CA VAL A 137 22.35 -24.85 -8.11
C VAL A 137 22.02 -23.38 -7.85
N LEU A 138 22.26 -22.50 -8.82
CA LEU A 138 22.07 -21.05 -8.65
C LEU A 138 21.12 -20.52 -9.71
N ALA A 139 20.29 -19.56 -9.34
CA ALA A 139 19.38 -18.85 -10.24
C ALA A 139 19.36 -17.37 -9.93
N TRP A 140 19.36 -16.55 -10.99
CA TRP A 140 19.30 -15.09 -10.93
C TRP A 140 18.20 -14.59 -11.85
N ASN A 141 17.24 -13.86 -11.30
CA ASN A 141 16.10 -13.34 -12.06
C ASN A 141 15.52 -12.06 -11.43
N TRP A 142 14.52 -11.49 -12.11
CA TRP A 142 13.78 -10.30 -11.66
C TRP A 142 12.44 -10.64 -11.00
N GLY A 143 12.21 -11.93 -10.74
CA GLY A 143 11.05 -12.39 -9.98
C GLY A 143 11.13 -11.97 -8.53
N LYS A 144 10.21 -12.49 -7.72
CA LYS A 144 10.22 -12.30 -6.26
C LYS A 144 9.62 -13.51 -5.57
N THR A 145 9.91 -14.69 -6.13
CA THR A 145 9.45 -15.97 -5.65
C THR A 145 10.60 -16.97 -5.69
N MET A 146 10.56 -17.95 -4.79
CA MET A 146 11.49 -19.08 -4.80
C MET A 146 11.23 -19.98 -6.01
N THR A 147 9.98 -20.07 -6.45
CA THR A 147 9.58 -20.86 -7.61
C THR A 147 10.11 -20.30 -8.93
N ASP A 148 10.36 -19.00 -9.05
CA ASP A 148 10.96 -18.43 -10.28
C ASP A 148 12.35 -19.02 -10.55
N GLY A 149 13.16 -19.24 -9.50
CA GLY A 149 14.45 -19.92 -9.61
C GLY A 149 14.33 -21.39 -10.00
N ILE A 150 13.35 -22.09 -9.44
CA ILE A 150 13.08 -23.51 -9.77
C ILE A 150 12.66 -23.67 -11.23
N GLU A 151 11.79 -22.80 -11.75
CA GLU A 151 11.40 -22.85 -13.16
C GLU A 151 12.58 -22.50 -14.09
N GLN A 152 13.49 -21.64 -13.65
CA GLN A 152 14.71 -21.36 -14.39
C GLN A 152 15.60 -22.61 -14.49
N TRP A 153 15.80 -23.35 -13.39
CA TRP A 153 16.50 -24.63 -13.41
C TRP A 153 15.78 -25.68 -14.26
N TYR A 154 14.44 -25.71 -14.19
CA TYR A 154 13.64 -26.66 -14.97
C TYR A 154 13.70 -26.41 -16.48
N SER A 155 13.96 -25.17 -16.91
CA SER A 155 14.06 -24.82 -18.33
C SER A 155 15.15 -25.61 -19.09
N GLU A 156 16.15 -26.14 -18.38
CA GLU A 156 17.22 -26.97 -18.94
C GLU A 156 16.74 -28.38 -19.33
N LYS A 157 15.51 -28.78 -18.96
CA LYS A 157 14.93 -30.09 -19.32
C LYS A 157 15.07 -30.37 -20.81
N SER A 158 14.74 -29.39 -21.65
CA SER A 158 14.80 -29.55 -23.11
C SER A 158 16.21 -29.90 -23.58
N ASP A 159 17.22 -29.21 -23.05
CA ASP A 159 18.61 -29.44 -23.43
C ASP A 159 19.13 -30.78 -22.94
N TRP A 160 18.73 -31.19 -21.72
CA TRP A 160 19.04 -32.52 -21.19
C TRP A 160 18.37 -33.63 -22.01
N VAL A 161 17.07 -33.54 -22.27
CA VAL A 161 16.33 -34.56 -23.04
C VAL A 161 16.88 -34.69 -24.46
N ASN A 162 17.22 -33.58 -25.10
CA ASN A 162 17.77 -33.57 -26.46
C ASN A 162 19.29 -33.80 -26.52
N GLN A 163 19.95 -33.91 -25.37
CA GLN A 163 21.41 -34.07 -25.25
C GLN A 163 22.19 -33.01 -26.05
N VAL A 164 21.76 -31.75 -25.93
CA VAL A 164 22.35 -30.61 -26.66
C VAL A 164 23.81 -30.45 -26.24
N PRO A 165 24.78 -30.57 -27.17
CA PRO A 165 26.19 -30.51 -26.82
C PRO A 165 26.59 -29.15 -26.23
N GLY A 166 27.25 -29.16 -25.07
CA GLY A 166 27.75 -27.96 -24.40
C GLY A 166 26.69 -27.11 -23.70
N ALA A 167 25.42 -27.54 -23.70
CA ALA A 167 24.38 -26.88 -22.91
C ALA A 167 24.60 -27.09 -21.41
N VAL A 168 24.21 -26.10 -20.60
CA VAL A 168 24.21 -26.21 -19.15
C VAL A 168 22.95 -26.96 -18.75
N THR A 169 23.10 -28.15 -18.19
CA THR A 169 21.98 -28.99 -17.73
C THR A 169 22.10 -29.41 -16.27
N GLY A 170 23.13 -28.89 -15.59
CA GLY A 170 23.49 -29.27 -14.23
C GLY A 170 22.32 -29.08 -13.26
N HIS A 171 21.58 -27.97 -13.38
CA HIS A 171 20.51 -27.65 -12.45
C HIS A 171 19.33 -28.62 -12.57
N TYR A 172 18.89 -28.90 -13.81
CA TYR A 172 17.85 -29.90 -14.03
C TYR A 172 18.30 -31.29 -13.59
N THR A 173 19.53 -31.69 -13.92
CA THR A 173 20.05 -33.02 -13.53
C THR A 173 20.14 -33.19 -12.01
N SER A 174 20.57 -32.17 -11.25
CA SER A 174 20.57 -32.23 -9.79
C SER A 174 19.17 -32.41 -9.21
N MET A 175 18.15 -31.76 -9.79
CA MET A 175 16.76 -31.92 -9.36
C MET A 175 16.22 -33.33 -9.59
N ILE A 176 16.55 -33.97 -10.72
CA ILE A 176 15.96 -35.28 -11.09
C ILE A 176 16.78 -36.49 -10.62
N ASP A 177 18.02 -36.30 -10.19
CA ASP A 177 18.88 -37.39 -9.68
C ASP A 177 18.21 -38.10 -8.48
N PRO A 178 17.87 -39.40 -8.59
CA PRO A 178 17.20 -40.13 -7.50
C PRO A 178 18.03 -40.25 -6.22
N SER A 179 19.36 -40.14 -6.29
CA SER A 179 20.24 -40.20 -5.12
C SER A 179 20.15 -38.97 -4.23
N ASN A 180 19.76 -37.82 -4.80
CA ASN A 180 19.50 -36.62 -4.03
C ASN A 180 18.17 -36.79 -3.30
N THR A 181 18.24 -37.03 -1.99
CA THR A 181 17.07 -37.29 -1.15
C THR A 181 16.71 -36.11 -0.24
N TYR A 182 17.62 -35.15 -0.07
CA TYR A 182 17.39 -33.90 0.65
C TYR A 182 17.79 -32.68 -0.17
N ILE A 183 17.06 -31.59 0.06
CA ILE A 183 17.36 -30.26 -0.48
C ILE A 183 17.13 -29.18 0.58
N GLY A 184 17.96 -28.14 0.56
CA GLY A 184 17.66 -26.86 1.19
C GLY A 184 17.73 -25.75 0.15
N LEU A 185 16.80 -24.79 0.24
CA LEU A 185 16.81 -23.62 -0.66
C LEU A 185 16.88 -22.32 0.14
N GLY A 186 17.67 -21.37 -0.38
CA GLY A 186 17.70 -19.99 0.04
C GLY A 186 17.27 -19.11 -1.11
N THR A 187 16.35 -18.17 -0.88
CA THR A 187 16.03 -17.13 -1.86
C THR A 187 16.20 -15.77 -1.21
N PHE A 188 17.21 -15.03 -1.63
CA PHE A 188 17.55 -13.72 -1.11
C PHE A 188 17.17 -12.64 -2.12
N TYR A 189 16.40 -11.66 -1.65
CA TYR A 189 15.98 -10.53 -2.45
C TYR A 189 16.65 -9.23 -2.00
N SER A 190 17.38 -8.56 -2.89
CA SER A 190 18.05 -7.29 -2.61
C SER A 190 18.08 -6.40 -3.85
N GLU A 191 17.57 -5.18 -3.72
CA GLU A 191 17.56 -4.19 -4.83
C GLU A 191 18.97 -3.65 -5.15
N ASP A 192 19.94 -3.88 -4.27
CA ASP A 192 21.33 -3.47 -4.45
C ASP A 192 22.12 -4.41 -5.38
N MET A 193 21.55 -5.59 -5.71
CA MET A 193 22.16 -6.60 -6.57
C MET A 193 21.75 -6.45 -8.04
N ARG A 194 22.58 -6.93 -8.98
CA ARG A 194 22.29 -6.88 -10.43
C ARG A 194 20.98 -7.58 -10.79
N TYR A 195 20.73 -8.73 -10.17
CA TYR A 195 19.48 -9.46 -10.24
C TYR A 195 18.89 -9.49 -8.84
N PRO A 196 17.77 -8.80 -8.60
CA PRO A 196 17.27 -8.65 -7.25
C PRO A 196 16.90 -9.97 -6.59
N ASN A 197 16.46 -10.98 -7.34
CA ASN A 197 16.08 -12.28 -6.80
C ASN A 197 17.16 -13.32 -7.11
N THR A 198 17.82 -13.80 -6.06
CA THR A 198 18.82 -14.86 -6.17
C THR A 198 18.39 -16.08 -5.38
N THR A 199 18.32 -17.23 -6.04
CA THR A 199 17.95 -18.51 -5.43
C THR A 199 19.13 -19.46 -5.49
N ALA A 200 19.52 -20.01 -4.34
CA ALA A 200 20.47 -21.12 -4.25
C ALA A 200 19.74 -22.38 -3.77
N GLY A 201 20.09 -23.52 -4.35
CA GLY A 201 19.65 -24.83 -3.91
C GLY A 201 20.83 -25.73 -3.61
N GLU A 202 20.75 -26.44 -2.50
CA GLU A 202 21.81 -27.31 -2.00
C GLU A 202 21.25 -28.72 -1.87
N PHE A 203 21.83 -29.67 -2.60
CA PHE A 203 21.40 -31.06 -2.65
C PHE A 203 22.30 -31.98 -1.83
N SER A 204 21.70 -33.03 -1.25
CA SER A 204 22.44 -34.07 -0.55
C SER A 204 21.83 -35.46 -0.74
N TYR A 205 22.71 -36.46 -0.79
CA TYR A 205 22.37 -37.87 -0.72
C TYR A 205 22.44 -38.44 0.71
N GLU A 206 22.84 -37.62 1.70
CA GLU A 206 22.85 -38.02 3.11
C GLU A 206 21.43 -38.34 3.61
N THR A 207 21.33 -39.14 4.66
CA THR A 207 20.05 -39.59 5.21
C THR A 207 19.85 -39.11 6.64
N GLY A 208 18.59 -38.95 7.06
CA GLY A 208 18.25 -38.56 8.43
C GLY A 208 18.53 -37.10 8.77
N LEU A 209 18.58 -36.21 7.78
CA LEU A 209 18.75 -34.77 8.00
C LEU A 209 17.48 -34.14 8.61
N ASP A 210 17.66 -33.06 9.36
CA ASP A 210 16.55 -32.34 9.99
C ASP A 210 15.66 -31.66 8.94
N GLU A 211 14.37 -31.99 8.93
CA GLU A 211 13.39 -31.52 7.95
C GLU A 211 12.69 -30.21 8.36
N THR A 212 13.14 -29.55 9.44
CA THR A 212 12.59 -28.27 9.92
C THR A 212 12.70 -27.18 8.86
N GLN A 213 11.63 -26.41 8.68
CA GLN A 213 11.55 -25.35 7.67
C GLN A 213 11.76 -23.97 8.29
N GLY A 214 12.64 -23.18 7.69
CA GLY A 214 12.84 -21.79 8.09
C GLY A 214 11.68 -20.87 7.72
N THR A 215 11.66 -19.70 8.34
CA THR A 215 10.63 -18.67 8.12
C THR A 215 11.13 -17.56 7.19
N ALA A 216 10.19 -16.85 6.57
CA ALA A 216 10.50 -15.63 5.83
C ALA A 216 11.09 -14.58 6.76
N VAL A 217 12.11 -13.88 6.30
CA VAL A 217 12.73 -12.79 7.06
C VAL A 217 12.70 -11.54 6.20
N LYS A 218 11.79 -10.63 6.52
CA LYS A 218 11.71 -9.32 5.87
C LYS A 218 12.71 -8.35 6.49
N ASP A 219 13.19 -7.41 5.69
CA ASP A 219 14.03 -6.31 6.12
C ASP A 219 15.20 -6.80 7.00
N CYS A 220 16.02 -7.71 6.48
CA CYS A 220 17.16 -8.28 7.19
C CYS A 220 18.51 -7.76 6.68
N VAL A 221 19.54 -7.94 7.51
CA VAL A 221 20.95 -7.78 7.16
C VAL A 221 21.62 -9.15 7.24
N GLN A 222 21.95 -9.73 6.09
CA GLN A 222 22.79 -10.92 6.03
C GLN A 222 24.25 -10.51 6.19
N ILE A 223 24.91 -10.95 7.26
CA ILE A 223 26.36 -10.82 7.38
C ILE A 223 27.00 -11.76 6.37
N LEU A 224 27.99 -11.29 5.62
CA LEU A 224 28.82 -12.10 4.73
C LEU A 224 30.29 -11.78 4.95
N GLU A 225 31.15 -12.76 4.73
CA GLU A 225 32.60 -12.58 4.77
C GLU A 225 33.12 -12.22 3.38
N PHE A 226 33.79 -11.07 3.25
CA PHE A 226 34.37 -10.59 2.01
C PHE A 226 35.89 -10.66 2.06
N ALA A 227 36.52 -11.08 0.96
CA ALA A 227 37.96 -10.94 0.81
C ALA A 227 38.32 -9.45 0.77
N GLY A 228 39.39 -9.05 1.44
CA GLY A 228 39.85 -7.66 1.47
C GLY A 228 40.15 -7.09 0.08
N SER A 229 40.49 -7.95 -0.89
CA SER A 229 40.66 -7.56 -2.30
C SER A 229 39.38 -7.08 -2.98
N CYS A 230 38.20 -7.40 -2.43
CA CYS A 230 36.91 -6.94 -2.93
C CYS A 230 36.48 -5.62 -2.27
N CYS A 231 37.07 -5.26 -1.13
CA CYS A 231 36.77 -4.01 -0.43
C CYS A 231 37.49 -2.84 -1.11
N SER A 232 36.83 -1.68 -1.18
CA SER A 232 37.40 -0.45 -1.74
C SER A 232 38.60 0.12 -0.97
N ASN A 233 38.84 -0.36 0.26
CA ASN A 233 39.75 0.23 1.25
C ASN A 233 39.39 1.68 1.66
N GLU A 234 38.22 2.18 1.27
CA GLU A 234 37.72 3.50 1.67
C GLU A 234 36.62 3.34 2.72
N TYR A 235 36.98 3.57 3.98
CA TYR A 235 36.06 3.46 5.10
C TYR A 235 35.45 4.80 5.46
N ARG A 236 34.17 4.78 5.80
CA ARG A 236 33.35 5.99 6.05
C ARG A 236 32.47 5.77 7.27
N ILE A 237 32.17 6.85 7.98
CA ILE A 237 31.11 6.86 8.98
C ILE A 237 29.82 7.36 8.32
N SER A 238 28.74 6.57 8.44
CA SER A 238 27.39 6.91 7.97
C SER A 238 26.41 6.97 9.14
N GLY A 239 25.30 7.70 8.97
CA GLY A 239 24.26 7.87 10.00
C GLY A 239 23.66 9.28 9.99
N ASP A 240 22.57 9.48 10.72
CA ASP A 240 21.97 10.81 10.87
C ASP A 240 22.84 11.64 11.82
N VAL A 241 23.52 12.67 11.31
CA VAL A 241 24.33 13.59 12.10
C VAL A 241 23.54 14.83 12.55
N SER A 242 22.19 14.78 12.54
CA SER A 242 21.36 15.96 12.75
C SER A 242 21.49 16.56 14.16
N ALA A 243 22.10 17.75 14.19
CA ALA A 243 22.32 18.58 15.36
C ALA A 243 21.01 19.04 16.03
N GLN A 244 20.53 18.26 16.98
CA GLN A 244 19.62 18.67 18.05
C GLN A 244 20.19 18.08 19.36
N ALA A 245 20.31 18.89 20.41
CA ALA A 245 20.58 18.37 21.74
C ALA A 245 19.50 17.34 22.10
N ASP A 246 19.88 16.27 22.81
CA ASP A 246 18.99 15.19 23.28
C ASP A 246 18.44 14.22 22.21
N LYS A 247 18.98 14.24 20.97
CA LYS A 247 18.77 13.16 20.01
C LYS A 247 19.98 12.25 19.92
N THR A 248 19.79 10.98 20.24
CA THR A 248 20.78 9.93 20.02
C THR A 248 20.76 9.51 18.55
N SER A 249 21.93 9.55 17.91
CA SER A 249 22.10 9.14 16.52
C SER A 249 22.94 7.86 16.45
N GLN A 250 22.54 6.92 15.60
CA GLN A 250 23.29 5.68 15.38
C GLN A 250 24.24 5.86 14.20
N LEU A 251 25.54 5.86 14.48
CA LEU A 251 26.59 5.88 13.48
C LEU A 251 27.02 4.45 13.12
N ARG A 252 27.46 4.26 11.88
CA ARG A 252 27.93 2.98 11.35
C ARG A 252 29.20 3.19 10.56
N MET A 253 30.21 2.35 10.79
CA MET A 253 31.35 2.25 9.89
C MET A 253 30.91 1.49 8.64
N THR A 254 31.25 2.00 7.47
CA THR A 254 30.82 1.48 6.18
C THR A 254 31.96 1.48 5.17
N THR A 255 31.91 0.56 4.21
CA THR A 255 32.82 0.49 3.06
C THR A 255 32.07 0.06 1.81
N ASP A 256 32.63 0.35 0.65
CA ASP A 256 32.12 -0.13 -0.63
C ASP A 256 32.84 -1.43 -1.01
N ILE A 257 32.14 -2.31 -1.72
CA ILE A 257 32.73 -3.52 -2.33
C ILE A 257 32.59 -3.49 -3.84
N SER A 258 33.54 -4.10 -4.54
CA SER A 258 33.50 -4.36 -5.97
C SER A 258 33.84 -5.82 -6.25
N PHE A 259 33.00 -6.50 -7.02
CA PHE A 259 33.19 -7.89 -7.41
C PHE A 259 32.72 -8.10 -8.86
N ASN A 260 33.59 -8.60 -9.73
CA ASN A 260 33.28 -8.88 -11.16
C ASN A 260 32.51 -7.76 -11.89
N GLY A 261 32.82 -6.49 -11.58
CA GLY A 261 32.16 -5.31 -12.18
C GLY A 261 30.87 -4.86 -11.49
N THR A 262 30.35 -5.60 -10.51
CA THR A 262 29.25 -5.17 -9.63
C THR A 262 29.83 -4.39 -8.46
N THR A 263 29.33 -3.18 -8.20
CA THR A 263 29.74 -2.36 -7.05
C THR A 263 28.55 -2.16 -6.13
N ILE A 264 28.70 -2.52 -4.86
CA ILE A 264 27.69 -2.29 -3.83
C ILE A 264 28.28 -1.30 -2.81
N LYS A 265 27.52 -0.26 -2.49
CA LYS A 265 28.02 0.88 -1.71
C LYS A 265 27.50 0.87 -0.28
N ASN A 266 28.27 1.48 0.62
CA ASN A 266 27.91 1.73 2.01
C ASN A 266 27.50 0.47 2.78
N LEU A 267 28.16 -0.67 2.56
CA LEU A 267 27.94 -1.86 3.37
C LEU A 267 28.46 -1.59 4.77
N GLN A 268 27.67 -1.95 5.78
CA GLN A 268 28.09 -1.81 7.18
C GLN A 268 29.18 -2.82 7.51
N VAL A 269 30.25 -2.35 8.16
CA VAL A 269 31.25 -3.22 8.79
C VAL A 269 30.64 -3.82 10.05
N MET A 270 30.61 -5.15 10.10
CA MET A 270 29.97 -5.94 11.15
C MET A 270 30.97 -6.51 12.16
N ASP A 271 32.27 -6.34 11.90
CA ASP A 271 33.33 -6.61 12.88
C ASP A 271 33.19 -5.72 14.12
N GLN A 272 33.87 -6.09 15.21
CA GLN A 272 33.89 -5.25 16.40
C GLN A 272 34.57 -3.91 16.10
N ILE A 273 33.78 -2.82 16.19
CA ILE A 273 34.26 -1.46 15.97
C ILE A 273 34.56 -0.78 17.29
N ILE A 274 35.74 -0.18 17.37
CA ILE A 274 36.18 0.70 18.45
C ILE A 274 35.81 2.13 18.06
N TRP A 275 34.97 2.76 18.88
CA TRP A 275 34.54 4.15 18.72
C TRP A 275 35.24 5.06 19.73
N SER A 276 35.59 6.27 19.30
CA SER A 276 36.14 7.31 20.18
C SER A 276 35.69 8.71 19.76
N SER A 277 35.58 9.61 20.74
CA SER A 277 35.37 11.04 20.53
C SER A 277 36.65 11.81 20.81
N SER A 278 36.92 12.87 20.03
CA SER A 278 38.01 13.80 20.33
C SER A 278 37.74 14.68 21.54
N ASP A 279 36.46 14.84 21.94
CA ASP A 279 36.04 15.62 23.11
C ASP A 279 34.64 15.16 23.59
N ASP A 280 34.62 14.27 24.60
CA ASP A 280 33.40 13.75 25.21
C ASP A 280 32.53 14.82 25.88
N SER A 281 33.08 16.00 26.19
CA SER A 281 32.27 17.10 26.74
C SER A 281 31.37 17.75 25.69
N ILE A 282 31.74 17.65 24.41
CA ILE A 282 30.94 18.14 23.26
C ILE A 282 30.00 17.05 22.76
N ALA A 283 30.53 15.84 22.51
CA ALA A 283 29.72 14.68 22.18
C ALA A 283 30.44 13.38 22.59
N SER A 284 29.70 12.42 23.13
CA SER A 284 30.20 11.10 23.48
C SER A 284 29.64 10.03 22.55
N VAL A 285 30.40 8.96 22.30
CA VAL A 285 29.99 7.80 21.50
C VAL A 285 30.14 6.50 22.30
N ASP A 286 29.14 5.63 22.25
CA ASP A 286 29.22 4.31 22.91
C ASP A 286 29.82 3.22 22.01
N SER A 287 29.99 2.01 22.56
CA SER A 287 30.57 0.87 21.84
C SER A 287 29.75 0.39 20.63
N ASN A 288 28.48 0.79 20.53
CA ASN A 288 27.60 0.43 19.43
C ASN A 288 27.53 1.53 18.35
N GLY A 289 28.30 2.62 18.50
CA GLY A 289 28.26 3.77 17.60
C GLY A 289 27.12 4.74 17.88
N SER A 290 26.48 4.63 19.04
CA SER A 290 25.42 5.54 19.48
C SER A 290 26.03 6.84 19.99
N VAL A 291 25.75 7.96 19.32
CA VAL A 291 26.30 9.26 19.66
C VAL A 291 25.29 10.14 20.38
N THR A 292 25.74 10.80 21.44
CA THR A 292 25.00 11.83 22.17
C THR A 292 25.77 13.15 22.13
N ILE A 293 25.13 14.20 21.62
CA ILE A 293 25.67 15.57 21.61
C ILE A 293 25.27 16.25 22.92
N HIS A 294 26.27 16.71 23.69
CA HIS A 294 26.07 17.34 25.00
C HIS A 294 26.03 18.86 24.93
N THR A 295 26.89 19.48 24.12
CA THR A 295 26.94 20.94 24.00
C THR A 295 27.36 21.42 22.62
N CYS A 296 27.39 22.74 22.44
CA CYS A 296 27.81 23.37 21.19
C CYS A 296 29.32 23.26 21.02
N GLY A 297 29.77 22.95 19.80
CA GLY A 297 31.19 22.80 19.51
C GLY A 297 31.42 21.79 18.39
N LYS A 298 32.64 21.80 17.85
CA LYS A 298 33.06 20.88 16.79
C LYS A 298 33.85 19.73 17.42
N VAL A 299 33.47 18.50 17.12
CA VAL A 299 34.08 17.28 17.68
C VAL A 299 34.25 16.24 16.58
N THR A 300 35.34 15.49 16.61
CA THR A 300 35.61 14.41 15.65
C THR A 300 35.31 13.07 16.30
N ILE A 301 34.48 12.26 15.63
CA ILE A 301 34.21 10.88 16.00
C ILE A 301 35.03 9.97 15.09
N THR A 302 35.76 9.04 15.68
CA THR A 302 36.60 8.06 14.98
C THR A 302 36.05 6.66 15.22
N ALA A 303 35.99 5.86 14.16
CA ALA A 303 35.66 4.44 14.16
C ALA A 303 36.88 3.65 13.66
N SER A 304 37.25 2.57 14.34
CA SER A 304 38.35 1.69 13.94
C SER A 304 37.97 0.22 14.11
N ASP A 305 38.36 -0.65 13.18
CA ASP A 305 38.19 -2.10 13.33
C ASP A 305 39.49 -2.79 13.83
N SER A 306 39.40 -4.09 14.11
CA SER A 306 40.53 -4.90 14.58
C SER A 306 41.63 -5.11 13.53
N ALA A 307 41.30 -4.94 12.24
CA ALA A 307 42.26 -5.00 11.14
C ALA A 307 43.05 -3.70 10.95
N GLY A 308 42.69 -2.64 11.68
CA GLY A 308 43.38 -1.35 11.67
C GLY A 308 42.83 -0.34 10.67
N HIS A 309 41.71 -0.64 10.01
CA HIS A 309 41.00 0.33 9.18
C HIS A 309 40.39 1.42 10.05
N LYS A 310 40.36 2.66 9.54
CA LYS A 310 39.86 3.83 10.29
C LYS A 310 38.96 4.70 9.42
N ALA A 311 37.94 5.28 10.05
CA ALA A 311 37.10 6.31 9.46
C ALA A 311 36.81 7.40 10.49
N GLU A 312 36.70 8.64 10.01
CA GLU A 312 36.45 9.81 10.87
C GLU A 312 35.30 10.64 10.31
N THR A 313 34.54 11.28 11.21
CA THR A 313 33.54 12.27 10.85
C THR A 313 33.53 13.40 11.87
N THR A 314 33.20 14.61 11.43
CA THR A 314 33.07 15.75 12.32
C THR A 314 31.61 16.04 12.59
N LEU A 315 31.26 16.13 13.88
CA LEU A 315 29.97 16.61 14.36
C LEU A 315 30.10 18.04 14.87
N GLU A 316 29.05 18.82 14.68
CA GLU A 316 28.96 20.19 15.19
C GLU A 316 27.65 20.40 15.94
N GLY A 317 27.75 20.58 17.26
CA GLY A 317 26.63 20.98 18.10
C GLY A 317 26.23 22.42 17.78
N LYS A 318 25.01 22.62 17.26
CA LYS A 318 24.51 23.97 16.90
C LYS A 318 24.12 24.77 18.14
N HIS A 319 24.34 26.09 18.07
CA HIS A 319 23.84 27.03 19.07
C HIS A 319 22.32 27.20 19.00
N ASP A 320 21.62 27.02 20.12
CA ASP A 320 20.23 27.44 20.32
C ASP A 320 20.20 28.79 21.04
N TRP A 321 20.23 29.88 20.28
CA TRP A 321 20.16 31.22 20.85
C TRP A 321 18.77 31.50 21.43
N ASP A 322 18.72 32.15 22.59
CA ASP A 322 17.47 32.67 23.11
C ASP A 322 16.89 33.80 22.24
N ASN A 323 15.74 34.37 22.64
CA ASN A 323 15.13 35.45 21.87
C ASN A 323 15.92 36.78 21.96
N GLY A 324 17.04 36.78 22.67
CA GLY A 324 17.80 37.96 23.06
C GLY A 324 17.07 38.79 24.12
N LYS A 325 17.83 39.28 25.09
CA LYS A 325 17.36 40.23 26.11
C LYS A 325 17.92 41.60 25.80
N ILE A 326 17.04 42.60 25.70
CA ILE A 326 17.47 44.00 25.66
C ILE A 326 18.08 44.32 27.02
N THR A 327 19.40 44.45 27.07
CA THR A 327 20.18 44.80 28.27
C THR A 327 20.30 46.32 28.41
N LYS A 328 20.28 47.05 27.28
CA LYS A 328 20.26 48.52 27.24
C LYS A 328 19.20 48.99 26.25
N LYS A 329 18.23 49.79 26.71
CA LYS A 329 17.21 50.36 25.82
C LYS A 329 17.83 51.48 24.98
N ALA A 330 17.49 51.52 23.69
CA ALA A 330 17.77 52.69 22.87
C ALA A 330 16.97 53.90 23.35
N THR A 331 17.60 55.07 23.37
CA THR A 331 16.97 56.37 23.67
C THR A 331 17.17 57.32 22.49
N ALA A 332 16.74 58.57 22.61
CA ALA A 332 16.97 59.60 21.59
C ALA A 332 18.45 59.86 21.28
N SER A 333 19.34 59.63 22.26
CA SER A 333 20.76 59.99 22.19
C SER A 333 21.72 58.82 22.43
N THR A 334 21.23 57.65 22.83
CA THR A 334 22.07 56.49 23.15
C THR A 334 21.63 55.22 22.42
N LYS A 335 22.59 54.49 21.83
CA LYS A 335 22.39 53.13 21.33
C LYS A 335 21.89 52.21 22.45
N GLY A 336 21.02 51.28 22.08
CA GLY A 336 20.65 50.13 22.90
C GLY A 336 21.52 48.91 22.61
N GLU A 337 21.28 47.83 23.34
CA GLU A 337 22.04 46.58 23.27
C GLU A 337 21.11 45.41 23.52
N LYS A 338 21.25 44.36 22.71
CA LYS A 338 20.55 43.09 22.84
C LYS A 338 21.56 41.95 22.97
N VAL A 339 21.49 41.23 24.08
CA VAL A 339 22.35 40.07 24.34
C VAL A 339 21.56 38.80 24.10
N TYR A 340 22.07 37.93 23.23
CA TYR A 340 21.60 36.57 23.02
C TYR A 340 22.42 35.63 23.87
N THR A 341 21.77 34.69 24.54
CA THR A 341 22.44 33.63 25.29
C THR A 341 22.09 32.29 24.66
N CYS A 342 23.09 31.50 24.29
CA CYS A 342 22.86 30.13 23.86
C CYS A 342 22.32 29.32 25.04
N ARG A 343 21.16 28.68 24.87
CA ARG A 343 20.54 27.87 25.92
C ARG A 343 21.36 26.61 26.26
N ASN A 344 22.17 26.13 25.31
CA ASN A 344 22.89 24.87 25.44
C ASN A 344 24.30 25.04 26.01
N CYS A 345 25.06 26.05 25.53
CA CYS A 345 26.45 26.25 25.95
C CYS A 345 26.68 27.54 26.73
N HIS A 346 25.63 28.33 26.98
CA HIS A 346 25.67 29.60 27.70
C HIS A 346 26.58 30.68 27.12
N LEU A 347 27.19 30.45 25.96
CA LEU A 347 27.90 31.47 25.19
C LEU A 347 26.94 32.64 24.93
N THR A 348 27.44 33.85 25.00
CA THR A 348 26.66 35.05 24.71
C THR A 348 27.13 35.72 23.43
N ARG A 349 26.20 36.36 22.73
CA ARG A 349 26.47 37.23 21.58
C ARG A 349 25.71 38.53 21.75
N THR A 350 26.37 39.65 21.51
CA THR A 350 25.77 40.98 21.63
C THR A 350 25.49 41.58 20.26
N GLU A 351 24.34 42.24 20.12
CA GLU A 351 23.94 43.02 18.95
C GLU A 351 23.56 44.44 19.36
N GLU A 352 24.06 45.45 18.64
CA GLU A 352 23.76 46.86 18.89
C GLU A 352 22.37 47.24 18.35
N ILE A 353 21.59 47.99 19.15
CA ILE A 353 20.33 48.61 18.72
C ILE A 353 20.58 50.10 18.45
N PRO A 354 20.26 50.64 17.27
CA PRO A 354 20.43 52.08 17.00
C PRO A 354 19.56 52.96 17.92
N PRO A 355 19.95 54.23 18.18
CA PRO A 355 19.13 55.18 18.95
C PRO A 355 17.76 55.42 18.30
N LEU A 356 16.74 55.74 19.09
CA LEU A 356 15.42 56.14 18.58
C LEU A 356 15.49 57.57 18.04
N THR A 357 14.96 57.83 16.84
CA THR A 357 14.90 59.19 16.27
C THR A 357 13.49 59.81 16.40
N THR A 358 13.34 61.11 16.07
CA THR A 358 12.02 61.78 15.94
C THR A 358 11.25 61.37 14.68
N ASP A 359 11.78 60.41 13.91
CA ASP A 359 11.22 60.02 12.63
C ASP A 359 9.98 59.13 12.79
N ILE A 360 9.28 58.96 11.66
CA ILE A 360 8.17 58.02 11.55
C ILE A 360 8.73 56.60 11.76
N PRO A 361 8.13 55.78 12.65
CA PRO A 361 8.60 54.41 12.86
C PRO A 361 8.53 53.58 11.57
N GLY A 362 9.47 52.67 11.40
CA GLY A 362 9.52 51.75 10.26
C GLY A 362 8.24 50.91 10.16
N LYS A 363 7.80 50.65 8.92
CA LYS A 363 6.65 49.77 8.67
C LYS A 363 6.99 48.33 9.07
N PRO A 364 6.20 47.67 9.96
CA PRO A 364 6.38 46.26 10.25
C PRO A 364 6.24 45.39 9.01
N GLU A 365 7.24 44.55 8.75
CA GLU A 365 7.17 43.49 7.75
C GLU A 365 6.52 42.26 8.39
N LEU A 366 5.36 41.84 7.89
CA LEU A 366 4.69 40.66 8.42
C LEU A 366 5.46 39.39 8.03
N ASP A 367 5.66 38.49 8.99
CA ASP A 367 6.48 37.30 8.83
C ASP A 367 5.60 36.06 8.63
N LYS A 368 4.87 35.64 9.67
CA LYS A 368 4.05 34.42 9.61
C LYS A 368 2.73 34.58 10.32
N ILE A 369 1.73 33.83 9.85
CA ILE A 369 0.46 33.64 10.55
C ILE A 369 0.11 32.14 10.63
N SER A 370 -0.42 31.69 11.76
CA SER A 370 -0.83 30.30 11.96
C SER A 370 -2.00 30.16 12.92
N ALA A 371 -2.96 29.31 12.59
CA ALA A 371 -4.01 28.87 13.52
C ALA A 371 -3.44 27.78 14.45
N LEU A 372 -3.32 28.10 15.75
CA LEU A 372 -2.77 27.17 16.76
C LEU A 372 -3.82 26.20 17.30
N SER A 373 -5.09 26.62 17.32
CA SER A 373 -6.24 25.81 17.73
C SER A 373 -7.51 26.37 17.07
N TYR A 374 -8.67 25.77 17.34
CA TYR A 374 -9.94 26.26 16.80
C TYR A 374 -10.26 27.71 17.23
N ASN A 375 -9.69 28.17 18.35
CA ASN A 375 -9.94 29.47 18.98
C ASN A 375 -8.68 30.34 19.17
N LYS A 376 -7.54 29.99 18.56
CA LYS A 376 -6.30 30.78 18.66
C LYS A 376 -5.61 30.95 17.31
N ILE A 377 -5.23 32.19 16.98
CA ILE A 377 -4.42 32.54 15.81
C ILE A 377 -3.19 33.31 16.28
N GLN A 378 -2.00 32.90 15.84
CA GLN A 378 -0.75 33.58 16.10
C GLN A 378 -0.28 34.32 14.85
N ILE A 379 0.17 35.56 15.02
CA ILE A 379 0.84 36.36 14.00
C ILE A 379 2.24 36.79 14.51
N SER A 380 3.23 36.78 13.63
CA SER A 380 4.58 37.31 13.82
C SER A 380 4.95 38.33 12.73
N TRP A 381 5.91 39.20 13.05
CA TRP A 381 6.45 40.22 12.16
C TRP A 381 7.94 40.45 12.46
N LYS A 382 8.68 41.08 11.55
CA LYS A 382 10.07 41.47 11.78
C LYS A 382 10.15 42.76 12.60
N GLU A 383 11.24 42.89 13.36
CA GLU A 383 11.52 44.10 14.12
C GLU A 383 11.71 45.30 13.18
N SER A 384 11.18 46.46 13.57
CA SER A 384 11.20 47.70 12.81
C SER A 384 12.00 48.76 13.56
N LEU A 385 12.62 49.67 12.80
CA LEU A 385 13.39 50.78 13.35
C LEU A 385 12.50 51.85 14.00
N ASN A 386 13.04 52.57 14.98
CA ASN A 386 12.40 53.69 15.66
C ASN A 386 11.07 53.34 16.38
N VAL A 387 10.92 52.12 16.91
CA VAL A 387 9.65 51.64 17.50
C VAL A 387 9.68 51.60 19.03
N SER A 388 8.63 52.14 19.65
CA SER A 388 8.38 52.02 21.10
C SER A 388 7.35 50.93 21.43
N LYS A 389 6.35 50.71 20.58
CA LYS A 389 5.34 49.64 20.72
C LYS A 389 4.74 49.24 19.37
N TYR A 390 4.20 48.04 19.28
CA TYR A 390 3.40 47.59 18.14
C TYR A 390 1.92 47.50 18.51
N VAL A 391 1.06 47.82 17.56
CA VAL A 391 -0.39 47.72 17.68
C VAL A 391 -0.91 46.75 16.63
N ILE A 392 -1.58 45.70 17.09
CA ILE A 392 -2.07 44.60 16.26
C ILE A 392 -3.53 44.87 15.91
N TYR A 393 -3.87 44.71 14.64
CA TYR A 393 -5.22 44.87 14.12
C TYR A 393 -5.68 43.59 13.43
N TYR A 394 -6.99 43.38 13.42
CA TYR A 394 -7.61 42.30 12.65
C TYR A 394 -8.94 42.73 12.04
N ARG A 395 -9.39 42.01 11.02
CA ARG A 395 -10.71 42.19 10.39
C ARG A 395 -11.20 40.89 9.78
N LYS A 396 -12.50 40.80 9.47
CA LYS A 396 -12.99 39.73 8.58
C LYS A 396 -12.46 40.01 7.18
N THR A 397 -11.95 38.97 6.51
CA THR A 397 -11.36 39.12 5.17
C THR A 397 -12.37 39.74 4.20
N GLY A 398 -11.92 40.76 3.46
CA GLY A 398 -12.75 41.51 2.50
C GLY A 398 -13.54 42.69 3.09
N THR A 399 -13.46 42.94 4.41
CA THR A 399 -14.08 44.14 5.02
C THR A 399 -13.13 45.34 5.04
N ALA A 400 -13.64 46.57 4.99
CA ALA A 400 -12.79 47.76 4.98
C ALA A 400 -12.22 48.11 6.38
N LYS A 401 -13.00 47.89 7.45
CA LYS A 401 -12.69 48.38 8.79
C LYS A 401 -11.77 47.43 9.56
N TRP A 402 -10.63 47.95 10.02
CA TRP A 402 -9.71 47.28 10.95
C TRP A 402 -10.13 47.50 12.41
N THR A 403 -10.04 46.44 13.21
CA THR A 403 -10.29 46.48 14.66
C THR A 403 -8.98 46.31 15.41
N GLN A 404 -8.68 47.23 16.34
CA GLN A 404 -7.50 47.09 17.19
C GLN A 404 -7.70 45.93 18.17
N LEU A 405 -6.77 44.98 18.13
CA LEU A 405 -6.81 43.77 18.92
C LEU A 405 -6.00 43.91 20.22
N ALA A 406 -4.76 44.38 20.10
CA ALA A 406 -3.83 44.48 21.23
C ALA A 406 -2.69 45.47 20.96
N THR A 407 -1.91 45.76 22.00
CA THR A 407 -0.67 46.53 21.93
C THR A 407 0.42 45.77 22.69
N VAL A 408 1.61 45.68 22.11
CA VAL A 408 2.77 44.99 22.69
C VAL A 408 4.01 45.88 22.66
N LYS A 409 4.97 45.62 23.55
CA LYS A 409 6.23 46.40 23.64
C LYS A 409 7.09 46.23 22.37
N SER A 410 8.00 47.16 22.09
CA SER A 410 8.87 47.13 20.89
C SER A 410 9.69 45.86 20.73
N GLY A 411 10.14 45.23 21.82
CA GLY A 411 10.87 43.95 21.76
C GLY A 411 10.01 42.71 21.51
N VAL A 412 8.69 42.87 21.29
CA VAL A 412 7.76 41.76 21.04
C VAL A 412 7.33 41.76 19.58
N THR A 413 7.69 40.71 18.86
CA THR A 413 7.45 40.53 17.43
C THR A 413 6.42 39.44 17.10
N ARG A 414 5.64 39.01 18.11
CA ARG A 414 4.58 38.01 17.96
C ARG A 414 3.40 38.28 18.89
N TYR A 415 2.20 37.90 18.46
CA TYR A 415 0.97 37.98 19.26
C TYR A 415 0.02 36.81 18.99
N ILE A 416 -0.61 36.30 20.06
CA ILE A 416 -1.63 35.24 19.97
C ILE A 416 -3.01 35.84 20.24
N HIS A 417 -3.82 35.92 19.19
CA HIS A 417 -5.24 36.22 19.29
C HIS A 417 -5.98 35.01 19.84
N THR A 418 -6.47 35.09 21.08
CA THR A 418 -7.38 34.11 21.66
C THR A 418 -8.83 34.61 21.56
N SER A 419 -9.72 33.78 21.01
CA SER A 419 -11.14 34.11 20.81
C SER A 419 -11.80 34.55 22.11
N SER A 420 -12.52 35.67 22.06
CA SER A 420 -13.29 36.23 23.19
C SER A 420 -14.61 36.80 22.72
N LYS A 421 -15.50 37.19 23.65
CA LYS A 421 -16.75 37.89 23.30
C LYS A 421 -16.49 39.20 22.54
N LYS A 422 -15.41 39.92 22.91
CA LYS A 422 -15.03 41.20 22.29
C LYS A 422 -14.37 40.99 20.93
N TYR A 423 -13.53 39.98 20.80
CA TYR A 423 -12.80 39.66 19.59
C TYR A 423 -13.02 38.18 19.23
N PRO A 424 -14.15 37.86 18.57
CA PRO A 424 -14.51 36.47 18.30
C PRO A 424 -13.78 35.92 17.08
N ILE A 425 -13.30 34.68 17.21
CA ILE A 425 -12.83 33.83 16.11
C ILE A 425 -13.92 32.79 15.81
N ILE A 426 -14.45 32.83 14.59
CA ILE A 426 -15.44 31.86 14.09
C ILE A 426 -14.69 30.82 13.27
N VAL A 427 -14.92 29.54 13.56
CA VAL A 427 -14.27 28.42 12.86
C VAL A 427 -14.61 28.44 11.37
N GLY A 428 -13.60 28.31 10.52
CA GLY A 428 -13.69 28.37 9.06
C GLY A 428 -13.79 29.79 8.47
N GLN A 429 -14.08 30.81 9.28
CA GLN A 429 -14.07 32.20 8.82
C GLN A 429 -12.62 32.67 8.61
N LYS A 430 -12.38 33.32 7.48
CA LYS A 430 -11.09 33.98 7.18
C LYS A 430 -11.03 35.35 7.84
N TYR A 431 -9.89 35.64 8.46
CA TYR A 431 -9.57 36.94 9.05
C TYR A 431 -8.21 37.41 8.54
N ASP A 432 -8.09 38.71 8.27
CA ASP A 432 -6.82 39.35 7.93
C ASP A 432 -6.26 40.04 9.19
N TYR A 433 -4.94 40.03 9.33
CA TYR A 433 -4.22 40.64 10.44
C TYR A 433 -3.12 41.54 9.91
N THR A 434 -2.91 42.68 10.59
CA THR A 434 -1.83 43.60 10.27
C THR A 434 -1.30 44.24 11.55
N VAL A 435 -0.14 44.87 11.46
CA VAL A 435 0.58 45.45 12.59
C VAL A 435 1.04 46.86 12.22
N LYS A 436 0.84 47.81 13.13
CA LYS A 436 1.45 49.16 13.06
C LYS A 436 2.51 49.29 14.13
N ALA A 437 3.58 50.00 13.80
CA ALA A 437 4.54 50.47 14.78
C ALA A 437 4.15 51.87 15.28
N TYR A 438 4.52 52.16 16.52
CA TYR A 438 4.36 53.47 17.14
C TYR A 438 5.66 53.91 17.81
N ASN A 439 6.02 55.16 17.60
CA ASN A 439 7.14 55.82 18.26
C ASN A 439 6.59 56.80 19.31
N GLN A 440 6.95 56.60 20.58
CA GLN A 440 6.47 57.42 21.69
C GLN A 440 7.18 58.78 21.77
N ILE A 441 8.39 58.90 21.20
CA ILE A 441 9.14 60.17 21.15
C ILE A 441 8.51 61.11 20.13
N SER A 442 8.23 60.62 18.92
CA SER A 442 7.60 61.43 17.86
C SER A 442 6.09 61.49 17.95
N GLY A 443 5.46 60.58 18.71
CA GLY A 443 4.00 60.45 18.80
C GLY A 443 3.35 59.88 17.52
N LYS A 444 4.14 59.39 16.55
CA LYS A 444 3.68 58.97 15.22
C LYS A 444 3.51 57.46 15.10
N TYR A 445 2.59 57.06 14.22
CA TYR A 445 2.39 55.68 13.78
C TYR A 445 3.02 55.45 12.41
N SER A 446 3.46 54.22 12.14
CA SER A 446 3.87 53.78 10.82
C SER A 446 2.66 53.57 9.91
N THR A 447 2.92 53.42 8.60
CA THR A 447 2.00 52.72 7.71
C THR A 447 1.88 51.23 8.11
N CYS A 448 0.91 50.50 7.58
CA CYS A 448 0.78 49.06 7.77
C CYS A 448 0.62 48.35 6.43
N ASP A 449 0.77 47.02 6.45
CA ASP A 449 0.33 46.21 5.33
C ASP A 449 -1.21 46.26 5.24
N THR A 450 -1.74 46.82 4.16
CA THR A 450 -3.18 47.01 3.94
C THR A 450 -3.90 45.73 3.48
N LYS A 451 -3.15 44.75 2.97
CA LYS A 451 -3.65 43.40 2.67
C LYS A 451 -3.63 42.55 3.94
N GLY A 452 -2.54 42.62 4.69
CA GLY A 452 -2.31 41.83 5.90
C GLY A 452 -2.07 40.35 5.61
N LEU A 453 -1.94 39.54 6.67
CA LEU A 453 -1.87 38.08 6.57
C LEU A 453 -3.21 37.45 6.92
N THR A 454 -3.66 36.50 6.09
CA THR A 454 -4.95 35.84 6.23
C THR A 454 -4.82 34.47 6.92
N ALA A 455 -5.66 34.22 7.92
CA ALA A 455 -5.78 32.89 8.55
C ALA A 455 -7.25 32.51 8.77
N LYS A 456 -7.50 31.20 8.84
CA LYS A 456 -8.76 30.61 9.31
C LYS A 456 -8.45 29.48 10.28
N THR A 457 -9.31 29.26 11.26
CA THR A 457 -9.21 28.09 12.15
C THR A 457 -10.08 26.94 11.62
N ILE A 458 -9.76 25.72 12.02
CA ILE A 458 -10.56 24.51 11.76
C ILE A 458 -10.92 23.84 13.10
N PRO A 459 -11.95 22.98 13.16
CA PRO A 459 -12.23 22.20 14.36
C PRO A 459 -11.04 21.34 14.80
N GLU A 460 -10.93 21.07 16.10
CA GLU A 460 -9.94 20.15 16.63
C GLU A 460 -10.20 18.72 16.18
N MET A 461 -9.14 17.91 16.14
CA MET A 461 -9.25 16.49 15.81
C MET A 461 -9.84 15.72 17.01
N PRO A 462 -10.95 14.96 16.82
CA PRO A 462 -11.48 14.09 17.88
C PRO A 462 -10.41 13.13 18.40
N GLN A 463 -10.29 13.02 19.73
CA GLN A 463 -9.32 12.15 20.40
C GLN A 463 -9.98 10.91 20.98
N MET A 464 -9.20 9.85 21.22
CA MET A 464 -9.66 8.60 21.84
C MET A 464 -10.86 7.97 21.12
N VAL A 465 -10.79 7.90 19.79
CA VAL A 465 -11.78 7.13 19.03
C VAL A 465 -11.69 5.68 19.50
N LYS A 466 -12.84 5.04 19.78
CA LYS A 466 -12.96 3.63 20.15
C LYS A 466 -14.09 3.01 19.36
N ALA A 467 -13.93 1.77 18.93
CA ALA A 467 -14.98 0.99 18.29
C ALA A 467 -15.21 -0.29 19.13
N VAL A 468 -16.48 -0.58 19.43
CA VAL A 468 -16.90 -1.73 20.24
C VAL A 468 -17.97 -2.49 19.48
N VAL A 469 -17.80 -3.80 19.33
CA VAL A 469 -18.82 -4.70 18.75
C VAL A 469 -19.87 -4.98 19.82
N ASN A 470 -21.14 -4.76 19.48
CA ASN A 470 -22.29 -5.03 20.34
C ASN A 470 -22.79 -6.47 20.14
N SER A 471 -23.64 -6.97 21.06
CA SER A 471 -24.19 -8.33 21.00
C SER A 471 -25.10 -8.62 19.79
N ASP A 472 -25.61 -7.58 19.14
CA ASP A 472 -26.42 -7.65 17.92
C ASP A 472 -25.60 -7.49 16.63
N ASN A 473 -24.27 -7.63 16.72
CA ASN A 473 -23.30 -7.45 15.64
C ASN A 473 -23.25 -6.03 15.04
N THR A 474 -23.81 -5.02 15.71
CA THR A 474 -23.57 -3.61 15.36
C THR A 474 -22.27 -3.10 15.99
N VAL A 475 -21.71 -1.99 15.49
CA VAL A 475 -20.48 -1.41 16.05
C VAL A 475 -20.74 -0.01 16.60
N THR A 476 -20.52 0.19 17.89
CA THR A 476 -20.57 1.51 18.53
C THR A 476 -19.20 2.17 18.46
N VAL A 477 -19.11 3.29 17.73
CA VAL A 477 -17.94 4.17 17.70
C VAL A 477 -18.14 5.30 18.70
N SER A 478 -17.15 5.58 19.55
CA SER A 478 -17.18 6.65 20.55
C SER A 478 -15.90 7.48 20.56
N TRP A 479 -15.96 8.74 20.99
CA TRP A 479 -14.83 9.67 20.97
C TRP A 479 -14.93 10.75 22.06
N LYS A 480 -13.81 11.41 22.37
CA LYS A 480 -13.81 12.61 23.22
C LYS A 480 -14.25 13.84 22.45
N LYS A 481 -14.92 14.76 23.15
CA LYS A 481 -15.40 16.04 22.61
C LYS A 481 -14.24 16.84 22.01
N ALA A 482 -14.37 17.24 20.75
CA ALA A 482 -13.45 18.14 20.06
C ALA A 482 -13.92 19.61 20.19
N GLY A 483 -12.97 20.55 20.28
CA GLY A 483 -13.24 21.98 20.24
C GLY A 483 -13.62 22.47 18.83
N GLY A 484 -14.50 23.47 18.78
CA GLY A 484 -14.78 24.22 17.55
C GLY A 484 -15.72 23.57 16.55
N CYS A 485 -16.41 22.48 16.90
CA CYS A 485 -17.42 21.84 16.05
C CYS A 485 -18.84 21.95 16.62
N ASN A 486 -19.83 21.77 15.75
CA ASN A 486 -21.23 21.60 16.12
C ASN A 486 -21.84 20.29 15.61
N SER A 487 -21.04 19.45 14.96
CA SER A 487 -21.39 18.11 14.50
C SER A 487 -20.13 17.25 14.29
N TYR A 488 -20.31 15.94 14.18
CA TYR A 488 -19.27 14.98 13.81
C TYR A 488 -19.72 14.17 12.61
N ARG A 489 -18.78 13.90 11.70
CA ARG A 489 -18.96 12.99 10.55
C ARG A 489 -18.17 11.71 10.81
N ILE A 490 -18.84 10.57 10.70
CA ILE A 490 -18.27 9.25 10.96
C ILE A 490 -18.01 8.58 9.62
N TYR A 491 -16.83 7.96 9.51
CA TYR A 491 -16.41 7.25 8.32
C TYR A 491 -15.97 5.83 8.68
N ARG A 492 -16.15 4.91 7.74
CA ARG A 492 -15.69 3.51 7.82
C ARG A 492 -14.91 3.16 6.56
N LYS A 493 -13.87 2.34 6.71
CA LYS A 493 -13.21 1.61 5.62
C LYS A 493 -13.10 0.13 6.00
N THR A 494 -12.86 -0.73 5.02
CA THR A 494 -12.52 -2.14 5.22
C THR A 494 -11.17 -2.45 4.58
N THR A 495 -10.67 -3.68 4.70
CA THR A 495 -9.44 -4.13 4.03
C THR A 495 -9.47 -3.92 2.51
N LEU A 496 -10.67 -3.85 1.90
CA LEU A 496 -10.86 -3.75 0.45
C LEU A 496 -11.49 -2.42 -0.01
N SER A 497 -11.82 -1.50 0.90
CA SER A 497 -12.55 -0.26 0.55
C SER A 497 -11.86 1.00 1.06
N ASN A 498 -12.04 2.10 0.33
CA ASN A 498 -11.67 3.44 0.77
C ASN A 498 -12.65 3.96 1.84
N TRP A 499 -12.28 5.03 2.53
CA TRP A 499 -13.13 5.69 3.53
C TRP A 499 -14.48 6.12 2.94
N ILE A 500 -15.57 5.56 3.45
CA ILE A 500 -16.95 5.97 3.14
C ILE A 500 -17.56 6.75 4.31
N HIS A 501 -18.37 7.75 4.02
CA HIS A 501 -19.13 8.50 5.02
C HIS A 501 -20.37 7.68 5.42
N ILE A 502 -20.48 7.31 6.70
CA ILE A 502 -21.57 6.44 7.17
C ILE A 502 -22.60 7.17 8.04
N GLY A 503 -22.33 8.40 8.47
CA GLY A 503 -23.26 9.13 9.32
C GLY A 503 -22.76 10.48 9.80
N THR A 504 -23.71 11.32 10.24
CA THR A 504 -23.43 12.61 10.87
C THR A 504 -24.26 12.73 12.15
N VAL A 505 -23.62 13.15 13.24
CA VAL A 505 -24.29 13.38 14.54
C VAL A 505 -24.07 14.81 15.02
N LYS A 506 -24.96 15.29 15.90
CA LYS A 506 -24.82 16.62 16.54
C LYS A 506 -23.55 16.67 17.40
N GLY A 507 -22.99 17.87 17.61
CA GLY A 507 -21.73 18.04 18.35
C GLY A 507 -21.81 17.70 19.84
N SER A 508 -23.02 17.50 20.38
CA SER A 508 -23.27 16.96 21.72
C SER A 508 -23.21 15.43 21.77
N ALA A 509 -23.36 14.74 20.63
CA ALA A 509 -23.23 13.29 20.57
C ALA A 509 -21.75 12.92 20.50
N LEU A 510 -21.35 12.00 21.40
CA LEU A 510 -19.97 11.49 21.52
C LEU A 510 -19.87 10.02 21.13
N SER A 511 -20.92 9.49 20.50
CA SER A 511 -20.98 8.14 19.95
C SER A 511 -21.88 8.07 18.72
N PHE A 512 -21.68 7.03 17.93
CA PHE A 512 -22.48 6.65 16.76
C PHE A 512 -22.44 5.13 16.60
N THR A 513 -23.60 4.52 16.36
CA THR A 513 -23.69 3.08 16.12
C THR A 513 -23.83 2.81 14.63
N ASP A 514 -22.82 2.16 14.06
CA ASP A 514 -22.92 1.55 12.73
C ASP A 514 -23.78 0.30 12.82
N LYS A 515 -24.99 0.38 12.24
CA LYS A 515 -25.98 -0.70 12.23
C LYS A 515 -25.71 -1.75 11.15
N SER A 516 -24.80 -1.49 10.22
CA SER A 516 -24.50 -2.38 9.10
C SER A 516 -22.99 -2.48 8.88
N PRO A 517 -22.22 -2.90 9.91
CA PRO A 517 -20.80 -3.12 9.75
C PRO A 517 -20.56 -4.36 8.89
N VAL A 518 -19.42 -4.42 8.20
CA VAL A 518 -19.19 -5.49 7.23
C VAL A 518 -18.67 -6.75 7.91
N ALA A 519 -19.46 -7.82 7.91
CA ALA A 519 -19.07 -9.10 8.53
C ALA A 519 -17.79 -9.69 7.92
N ASP A 520 -17.08 -10.50 8.70
CA ASP A 520 -15.86 -11.23 8.30
C ASP A 520 -14.72 -10.37 7.72
N MET A 521 -14.79 -9.06 7.94
CA MET A 521 -13.75 -8.10 7.56
C MET A 521 -13.38 -7.18 8.71
N LYS A 522 -12.14 -6.72 8.68
CA LYS A 522 -11.67 -5.66 9.56
C LYS A 522 -12.38 -4.36 9.19
N ASN A 523 -13.27 -3.89 10.07
CA ASN A 523 -13.94 -2.60 9.91
C ASN A 523 -13.14 -1.55 10.66
N THR A 524 -12.65 -0.54 9.95
CA THR A 524 -11.85 0.54 10.51
C THR A 524 -12.64 1.85 10.47
N TYR A 525 -12.73 2.54 11.60
CA TYR A 525 -13.55 3.74 11.78
C TYR A 525 -12.70 4.97 12.08
N THR A 526 -13.15 6.14 11.62
CA THR A 526 -12.59 7.43 11.98
C THR A 526 -13.67 8.49 12.09
N VAL A 527 -13.39 9.55 12.84
CA VAL A 527 -14.37 10.61 13.15
C VAL A 527 -13.77 11.97 12.84
N ARG A 528 -14.54 12.80 12.13
CA ARG A 528 -14.21 14.18 11.79
C ARG A 528 -15.13 15.15 12.49
N ALA A 529 -14.55 16.07 13.27
CA ALA A 529 -15.27 17.22 13.77
C ALA A 529 -15.66 18.15 12.61
N TYR A 530 -16.88 18.69 12.62
CA TYR A 530 -17.43 19.52 11.54
C TYR A 530 -18.16 20.75 12.11
N TYR A 531 -17.94 21.90 11.47
CA TYR A 531 -18.62 23.14 11.77
C TYR A 531 -19.52 23.54 10.60
N SER A 532 -20.82 23.31 10.76
CA SER A 532 -21.78 23.41 9.66
C SER A 532 -21.95 24.83 9.11
N LYS A 533 -21.85 25.87 9.95
CA LYS A 533 -22.10 27.27 9.53
C LYS A 533 -21.13 27.74 8.44
N THR A 534 -19.88 27.28 8.46
CA THR A 534 -18.86 27.60 7.45
C THR A 534 -18.46 26.38 6.62
N LYS A 535 -19.23 25.30 6.71
CA LYS A 535 -18.98 24.01 6.04
C LYS A 535 -17.54 23.50 6.20
N THR A 536 -16.94 23.70 7.39
CA THR A 536 -15.52 23.43 7.62
C THR A 536 -15.32 22.12 8.39
N ALA A 537 -14.54 21.21 7.82
CA ALA A 537 -14.15 19.94 8.45
C ALA A 537 -12.77 20.02 9.11
N GLY A 538 -12.63 19.37 10.27
CA GLY A 538 -11.36 19.19 10.95
C GLY A 538 -10.52 18.06 10.35
N LYS A 539 -9.33 17.86 10.95
CA LYS A 539 -8.48 16.70 10.70
C LYS A 539 -9.10 15.43 11.32
N TYR A 540 -8.54 14.28 10.96
CA TYR A 540 -8.94 12.96 11.44
C TYR A 540 -7.73 12.03 11.51
N ASP A 541 -7.90 10.97 12.28
CA ASP A 541 -6.97 9.85 12.32
C ASP A 541 -7.08 9.03 11.03
N LYS A 542 -5.99 8.99 10.25
CA LYS A 542 -5.92 8.30 8.96
C LYS A 542 -5.84 6.78 9.11
N GLU A 543 -5.30 6.31 10.23
CA GLU A 543 -5.22 4.89 10.55
C GLU A 543 -6.59 4.41 11.03
N GLY A 544 -7.20 5.16 11.95
CA GLY A 544 -8.51 4.87 12.52
C GLY A 544 -8.48 3.68 13.47
N VAL A 545 -9.64 3.30 14.01
CA VAL A 545 -9.77 2.22 14.99
C VAL A 545 -10.54 1.06 14.41
N SER A 546 -10.00 -0.14 14.58
CA SER A 546 -10.49 -1.32 13.90
C SER A 546 -11.14 -2.33 14.84
N VAL A 547 -12.19 -2.98 14.37
CA VAL A 547 -12.81 -4.15 14.99
C VAL A 547 -13.01 -5.24 13.94
N ASN A 548 -12.91 -6.49 14.38
CA ASN A 548 -13.27 -7.66 13.58
C ASN A 548 -14.63 -8.17 14.09
N LEU A 549 -15.52 -8.53 13.18
CA LEU A 549 -16.74 -9.26 13.51
C LEU A 549 -16.48 -10.75 13.30
N ASN A 550 -16.74 -11.55 14.34
CA ASN A 550 -16.62 -13.00 14.26
C ASN A 550 -17.94 -13.61 13.76
N LYS A 551 -17.81 -14.70 12.98
CA LYS A 551 -18.91 -15.50 12.44
C LYS A 551 -19.91 -15.92 13.52
N THR A 552 -21.12 -15.36 13.52
CA THR A 552 -22.27 -16.01 14.16
C THR A 552 -22.91 -16.94 13.15
N GLU A 553 -22.81 -18.25 13.36
CA GLU A 553 -23.52 -19.24 12.56
C GLU A 553 -25.03 -19.06 12.71
N ARG A 554 -25.70 -18.73 11.61
CA ARG A 554 -27.14 -18.86 11.45
C ARG A 554 -27.44 -19.57 10.13
N PRO A 555 -28.55 -20.34 10.05
CA PRO A 555 -28.71 -21.44 9.12
C PRO A 555 -28.78 -20.96 7.67
N VAL A 556 -28.06 -21.67 6.80
CA VAL A 556 -28.15 -21.51 5.35
C VAL A 556 -29.50 -22.09 4.90
N ALA A 557 -30.36 -21.25 4.31
CA ALA A 557 -31.57 -21.68 3.62
C ALA A 557 -31.19 -22.36 2.28
N PRO A 558 -32.00 -23.31 1.78
CA PRO A 558 -31.59 -24.22 0.71
C PRO A 558 -31.30 -23.52 -0.62
N THR A 559 -30.22 -23.98 -1.25
CA THR A 559 -29.71 -23.63 -2.57
C THR A 559 -30.80 -23.72 -3.66
N PRO A 560 -31.03 -22.68 -4.48
CA PRO A 560 -31.86 -22.79 -5.68
C PRO A 560 -31.19 -23.70 -6.73
N ALA A 561 -32.00 -24.39 -7.54
CA ALA A 561 -31.52 -25.32 -8.56
C ALA A 561 -30.60 -24.67 -9.61
N GLN A 562 -29.54 -25.39 -9.95
CA GLN A 562 -28.48 -25.05 -10.88
C GLN A 562 -29.01 -24.75 -12.30
N PRO A 563 -28.70 -23.59 -12.92
CA PRO A 563 -28.92 -23.40 -14.35
C PRO A 563 -27.95 -24.26 -15.17
N ALA A 564 -28.41 -24.78 -16.32
CA ALA A 564 -27.63 -25.68 -17.17
C ALA A 564 -26.28 -25.07 -17.59
N VAL A 565 -25.21 -25.84 -17.37
CA VAL A 565 -23.82 -25.47 -17.69
C VAL A 565 -23.69 -25.28 -19.22
N PRO A 566 -23.20 -24.12 -19.72
CA PRO A 566 -22.88 -23.97 -21.14
C PRO A 566 -21.80 -24.97 -21.55
N THR A 567 -21.90 -25.53 -22.75
CA THR A 567 -20.94 -26.50 -23.29
C THR A 567 -19.51 -25.94 -23.24
N PRO A 568 -18.50 -26.71 -22.77
CA PRO A 568 -17.11 -26.25 -22.70
C PRO A 568 -16.57 -25.79 -24.06
N ILE A 569 -15.73 -24.75 -24.05
CA ILE A 569 -14.98 -24.33 -25.23
C ILE A 569 -14.10 -25.51 -25.69
N PRO A 570 -14.14 -25.95 -26.97
CA PRO A 570 -13.34 -27.07 -27.45
C PRO A 570 -11.83 -26.82 -27.24
N ILE A 571 -11.15 -27.75 -26.57
CA ILE A 571 -9.70 -27.69 -26.34
C ILE A 571 -8.98 -28.25 -27.59
N PRO A 572 -7.92 -27.59 -28.11
CA PRO A 572 -7.12 -28.15 -29.21
C PRO A 572 -6.50 -29.51 -28.83
N PRO A 573 -6.42 -30.49 -29.75
CA PRO A 573 -5.79 -31.78 -29.48
C PRO A 573 -4.33 -31.60 -29.02
N GLY A 574 -3.96 -32.17 -27.88
CA GLY A 574 -2.58 -32.14 -27.34
C GLY A 574 -2.30 -31.10 -26.25
N VAL A 575 -3.31 -30.33 -25.80
CA VAL A 575 -3.18 -29.38 -24.67
C VAL A 575 -3.86 -29.93 -23.42
N HIS A 576 -3.15 -29.99 -22.29
CA HIS A 576 -3.71 -30.29 -20.96
C HIS A 576 -3.91 -28.97 -20.17
N PRO A 577 -5.06 -28.29 -20.27
CA PRO A 577 -5.27 -27.00 -19.62
C PRO A 577 -5.34 -27.15 -18.10
N THR A 578 -4.62 -26.30 -17.36
CA THR A 578 -4.81 -26.15 -15.92
C THR A 578 -6.20 -25.55 -15.65
N LEU A 579 -7.07 -26.30 -15.00
CA LEU A 579 -8.42 -25.84 -14.62
C LEU A 579 -8.38 -24.91 -13.40
N ILE A 580 -9.41 -24.08 -13.26
CA ILE A 580 -9.75 -23.33 -12.07
C ILE A 580 -10.03 -24.34 -10.95
N THR A 581 -9.39 -24.12 -9.80
CA THR A 581 -9.57 -24.90 -8.58
C THR A 581 -10.31 -24.13 -7.49
N ASP A 582 -10.44 -22.80 -7.61
CA ASP A 582 -11.23 -21.98 -6.67
C ASP A 582 -11.76 -20.69 -7.30
N ILE A 583 -12.92 -20.22 -6.83
CA ILE A 583 -13.55 -18.94 -7.19
C ILE A 583 -13.91 -18.19 -5.89
N THR A 584 -13.35 -17.00 -5.70
CA THR A 584 -13.67 -16.13 -4.57
C THR A 584 -14.34 -14.84 -5.06
N LEU A 585 -15.42 -14.39 -4.41
CA LEU A 585 -16.08 -13.12 -4.71
C LEU A 585 -15.70 -12.04 -3.69
N SER A 586 -15.65 -10.77 -4.11
CA SER A 586 -15.33 -9.64 -3.23
C SER A 586 -16.40 -9.37 -2.17
N ARG A 587 -17.62 -9.90 -2.36
CA ARG A 587 -18.75 -9.77 -1.43
C ARG A 587 -19.60 -11.05 -1.46
N ARG A 588 -20.05 -11.51 -0.29
CA ARG A 588 -21.03 -12.61 -0.15
C ARG A 588 -22.46 -12.10 -0.02
N SER A 589 -22.64 -10.80 0.29
CA SER A 589 -23.93 -10.12 0.18
C SER A 589 -23.79 -8.64 -0.20
N ILE A 590 -24.82 -8.11 -0.86
CA ILE A 590 -24.93 -6.71 -1.28
C ILE A 590 -26.34 -6.22 -0.90
N THR A 591 -26.45 -5.02 -0.35
CA THR A 591 -27.73 -4.35 -0.14
C THR A 591 -27.76 -3.07 -0.97
N MET A 592 -28.82 -2.89 -1.76
CA MET A 592 -29.02 -1.73 -2.63
C MET A 592 -30.31 -1.04 -2.18
N THR A 593 -30.26 0.27 -1.98
CA THR A 593 -31.33 1.02 -1.30
C THR A 593 -32.00 2.04 -2.21
N SER A 594 -31.65 2.06 -3.49
CA SER A 594 -32.29 2.89 -4.50
C SER A 594 -32.44 2.11 -5.81
N LYS A 595 -33.58 2.29 -6.47
CA LYS A 595 -33.83 1.68 -7.77
C LYS A 595 -32.83 2.20 -8.81
N GLY A 596 -32.21 1.31 -9.57
CA GLY A 596 -31.16 1.65 -10.54
C GLY A 596 -29.77 1.83 -9.94
N ASP A 597 -29.58 1.62 -8.62
CA ASP A 597 -28.26 1.53 -8.01
C ASP A 597 -27.39 0.55 -8.80
N ARG A 598 -26.10 0.86 -8.92
CA ARG A 598 -25.13 0.02 -9.64
C ARG A 598 -23.93 -0.29 -8.75
N VAL A 599 -23.54 -1.56 -8.69
CA VAL A 599 -22.46 -2.05 -7.83
C VAL A 599 -21.62 -3.07 -8.59
N PHE A 600 -20.30 -2.86 -8.63
CA PHE A 600 -19.38 -3.89 -9.10
C PHE A 600 -19.22 -5.00 -8.06
N LEU A 601 -19.25 -6.24 -8.54
CA LEU A 601 -18.93 -7.45 -7.80
C LEU A 601 -17.70 -8.09 -8.46
N ASP A 602 -16.57 -8.02 -7.77
CA ASP A 602 -15.29 -8.56 -8.25
C ASP A 602 -15.13 -10.03 -7.87
N SER A 603 -14.28 -10.74 -8.60
CA SER A 603 -13.95 -12.15 -8.39
C SER A 603 -12.44 -12.41 -8.51
N MET A 604 -11.99 -13.52 -7.93
CA MET A 604 -10.63 -14.03 -8.06
C MET A 604 -10.70 -15.54 -8.36
N VAL A 605 -9.84 -16.01 -9.26
CA VAL A 605 -9.73 -17.43 -9.63
C VAL A 605 -8.33 -17.96 -9.33
N LEU A 606 -8.25 -19.19 -8.81
CA LEU A 606 -7.00 -19.91 -8.58
C LEU A 606 -6.94 -21.19 -9.43
N PRO A 607 -5.74 -21.67 -9.83
CA PRO A 607 -4.46 -20.96 -9.75
C PRO A 607 -4.42 -19.79 -10.73
N PHE A 608 -3.57 -18.78 -10.48
CA PHE A 608 -3.45 -17.64 -11.40
C PHE A 608 -3.01 -18.06 -12.82
N ARG A 609 -2.43 -19.25 -13.01
CA ARG A 609 -2.08 -19.80 -14.34
C ARG A 609 -3.14 -20.74 -14.93
N ALA A 610 -4.37 -20.75 -14.41
CA ALA A 610 -5.48 -21.47 -15.04
C ALA A 610 -5.59 -21.05 -16.52
N TYR A 611 -5.70 -22.04 -17.41
CA TYR A 611 -5.64 -21.87 -18.86
C TYR A 611 -6.84 -21.06 -19.37
N TYR A 612 -8.03 -21.30 -18.80
CA TYR A 612 -9.23 -20.49 -18.99
C TYR A 612 -9.62 -19.84 -17.65
N LYS A 613 -9.42 -18.53 -17.50
CA LYS A 613 -9.76 -17.78 -16.27
C LYS A 613 -11.17 -17.20 -16.26
N MET A 614 -12.04 -17.68 -17.15
CA MET A 614 -13.30 -17.02 -17.48
C MET A 614 -14.42 -17.49 -16.55
N LEU A 615 -15.22 -16.52 -16.08
CA LEU A 615 -16.42 -16.77 -15.29
C LEU A 615 -17.66 -16.28 -16.04
N GLY A 616 -18.73 -17.05 -15.97
CA GLY A 616 -20.08 -16.60 -16.30
C GLY A 616 -20.80 -16.11 -15.04
N TRP A 617 -21.76 -15.20 -15.20
CA TRP A 617 -22.54 -14.62 -14.11
C TRP A 617 -24.04 -14.74 -14.38
N VAL A 618 -24.82 -15.05 -13.35
CA VAL A 618 -26.27 -15.17 -13.44
C VAL A 618 -26.93 -14.67 -12.16
N SER A 619 -28.07 -13.97 -12.29
CA SER A 619 -28.95 -13.66 -11.17
C SER A 619 -30.04 -14.71 -11.05
N SER A 620 -30.33 -15.17 -9.83
CA SER A 620 -31.48 -16.05 -9.57
C SER A 620 -32.82 -15.36 -9.78
N ASP A 621 -32.85 -14.02 -9.73
CA ASP A 621 -34.02 -13.20 -10.04
C ASP A 621 -33.59 -11.87 -10.67
N PRO A 622 -33.52 -11.81 -12.02
CA PRO A 622 -33.21 -10.59 -12.76
C PRO A 622 -34.19 -9.44 -12.54
N SER A 623 -35.40 -9.69 -12.02
CA SER A 623 -36.38 -8.65 -11.70
C SER A 623 -36.07 -7.91 -10.40
N VAL A 624 -35.24 -8.52 -9.52
CA VAL A 624 -34.70 -7.90 -8.31
C VAL A 624 -33.34 -7.26 -8.58
N VAL A 625 -32.41 -8.01 -9.16
CA VAL A 625 -31.08 -7.52 -9.55
C VAL A 625 -30.68 -8.09 -10.91
N SER A 626 -30.34 -7.22 -11.85
CA SER A 626 -29.79 -7.63 -13.14
C SER A 626 -28.26 -7.66 -13.07
N VAL A 627 -27.66 -8.57 -13.84
CA VAL A 627 -26.22 -8.66 -14.04
C VAL A 627 -25.91 -8.30 -15.48
N ASP A 628 -24.92 -7.45 -15.71
CA ASP A 628 -24.44 -7.19 -17.06
C ASP A 628 -23.74 -8.46 -17.57
N GLY A 629 -24.40 -9.15 -18.51
CA GLY A 629 -23.96 -10.44 -19.04
C GLY A 629 -23.62 -10.38 -20.53
N TYR A 630 -22.36 -10.67 -20.85
CA TYR A 630 -21.77 -10.98 -22.16
C TYR A 630 -21.67 -9.84 -23.20
N ASP A 631 -20.52 -9.16 -23.22
CA ASP A 631 -19.59 -9.29 -24.37
C ASP A 631 -18.18 -8.77 -24.04
N TYR A 632 -17.47 -9.46 -23.13
CA TYR A 632 -16.01 -9.54 -23.23
C TYR A 632 -15.52 -10.86 -22.62
N LEU A 633 -14.73 -11.58 -23.39
CA LEU A 633 -13.80 -12.57 -22.89
C LEU A 633 -12.93 -11.90 -21.80
N ALA A 634 -12.98 -12.44 -20.58
CA ALA A 634 -12.15 -12.07 -19.42
C ALA A 634 -12.47 -10.74 -18.69
N SER A 635 -13.31 -10.79 -17.65
CA SER A 635 -13.15 -9.89 -16.50
C SER A 635 -13.35 -10.62 -15.18
N SER A 636 -12.49 -10.29 -14.21
CA SER A 636 -12.58 -10.69 -12.81
C SER A 636 -13.63 -9.87 -12.05
N SER A 637 -14.72 -9.45 -12.71
CA SER A 637 -15.81 -8.65 -12.12
C SER A 637 -17.05 -8.57 -13.02
N THR A 638 -18.22 -8.31 -12.41
CA THR A 638 -19.50 -8.00 -13.09
C THR A 638 -20.18 -6.78 -12.45
N MET A 639 -21.02 -6.07 -13.21
CA MET A 639 -21.85 -4.98 -12.69
C MET A 639 -23.24 -5.50 -12.34
N LEU A 640 -23.69 -5.19 -11.13
CA LEU A 640 -25.04 -5.47 -10.65
C LEU A 640 -25.87 -4.20 -10.70
N THR A 641 -27.09 -4.26 -11.23
CA THR A 641 -28.03 -3.15 -11.23
C THR A 641 -29.29 -3.52 -10.45
N ALA A 642 -29.68 -2.70 -9.46
CA ALA A 642 -30.91 -2.88 -8.69
C ALA A 642 -32.14 -2.61 -9.59
N VAL A 643 -33.02 -3.59 -9.71
CA VAL A 643 -34.19 -3.54 -10.61
C VAL A 643 -35.50 -3.39 -9.83
N GLY A 644 -35.68 -4.14 -8.75
CA GLY A 644 -36.91 -4.15 -7.97
C GLY A 644 -36.67 -4.65 -6.54
N ASN A 645 -37.56 -4.30 -5.62
CA ASN A 645 -37.45 -4.74 -4.22
C ASN A 645 -37.55 -6.26 -4.11
N GLY A 646 -36.66 -6.84 -3.31
CA GLY A 646 -36.62 -8.28 -3.09
C GLY A 646 -35.22 -8.78 -2.76
N THR A 647 -35.03 -10.09 -2.83
CA THR A 647 -33.73 -10.72 -2.60
C THR A 647 -33.46 -11.73 -3.70
N ALA A 648 -32.28 -11.64 -4.29
CA ALA A 648 -31.77 -12.53 -5.34
C ALA A 648 -30.38 -13.04 -4.98
N VAL A 649 -29.94 -14.11 -5.62
CA VAL A 649 -28.58 -14.66 -5.51
C VAL A 649 -27.90 -14.51 -6.86
N VAL A 650 -26.77 -13.81 -6.89
CA VAL A 650 -25.90 -13.72 -8.06
C VAL A 650 -24.83 -14.80 -7.96
N THR A 651 -24.71 -15.63 -8.98
CA THR A 651 -23.78 -16.76 -9.05
C THR A 651 -22.73 -16.52 -10.14
N ALA A 652 -21.46 -16.56 -9.77
CA ALA A 652 -20.34 -16.74 -10.70
C ALA A 652 -20.12 -18.25 -10.92
N TYR A 653 -19.84 -18.67 -12.14
CA TYR A 653 -19.52 -20.05 -12.47
C TYR A 653 -18.36 -20.14 -13.46
N ALA A 654 -17.48 -21.11 -13.29
CA ALA A 654 -16.34 -21.31 -14.18
C ALA A 654 -16.78 -21.83 -15.56
N LEU A 655 -16.18 -21.29 -16.62
CA LEU A 655 -16.45 -21.65 -18.01
C LEU A 655 -15.44 -22.68 -18.59
N ASP A 656 -14.47 -23.10 -17.79
CA ASP A 656 -13.38 -24.00 -18.18
C ASP A 656 -13.74 -25.49 -18.05
N GLY A 657 -14.95 -25.79 -17.59
CA GLY A 657 -15.43 -27.16 -17.32
C GLY A 657 -15.12 -27.68 -15.93
N SER A 658 -14.50 -26.89 -15.02
CA SER A 658 -14.24 -27.28 -13.62
C SER A 658 -15.52 -27.48 -12.78
N GLY A 659 -16.64 -26.89 -13.21
CA GLY A 659 -17.92 -26.95 -12.49
C GLY A 659 -17.97 -26.09 -11.21
N LEU A 660 -16.95 -25.27 -10.96
CA LEU A 660 -16.90 -24.41 -9.76
C LEU A 660 -17.87 -23.25 -9.85
N THR A 661 -18.44 -22.87 -8.71
CA THR A 661 -19.31 -21.70 -8.56
C THR A 661 -19.00 -20.91 -7.29
N ALA A 662 -19.34 -19.63 -7.28
CA ALA A 662 -19.34 -18.78 -6.10
C ALA A 662 -20.56 -17.84 -6.10
N GLN A 663 -21.11 -17.54 -4.92
CA GLN A 663 -22.41 -16.87 -4.80
C GLN A 663 -22.38 -15.61 -3.93
N CYS A 664 -23.19 -14.62 -4.31
CA CYS A 664 -23.43 -13.38 -3.58
C CYS A 664 -24.94 -13.13 -3.45
N LYS A 665 -25.44 -12.96 -2.22
CA LYS A 665 -26.84 -12.60 -1.95
C LYS A 665 -27.07 -11.09 -2.12
N VAL A 666 -27.94 -10.68 -3.03
CA VAL A 666 -28.30 -9.29 -3.23
C VAL A 666 -29.68 -9.03 -2.67
N THR A 667 -29.82 -8.04 -1.78
CA THR A 667 -31.10 -7.53 -1.29
C THR A 667 -31.30 -6.12 -1.81
N VAL A 668 -32.40 -5.89 -2.51
CA VAL A 668 -32.81 -4.56 -2.95
C VAL A 668 -33.99 -4.15 -2.08
N ASP A 669 -33.84 -3.05 -1.35
CA ASP A 669 -34.84 -2.55 -0.41
C ASP A 669 -34.83 -1.01 -0.42
N TYR A 670 -35.67 -0.44 -1.28
CA TYR A 670 -35.94 0.98 -1.38
C TYR A 670 -37.41 1.25 -1.02
N LYS A 671 -37.69 2.43 -0.46
CA LYS A 671 -39.08 2.82 -0.15
C LYS A 671 -39.75 3.35 -1.42
N ASP A 672 -40.69 2.60 -1.95
CA ASP A 672 -41.53 3.03 -3.07
C ASP A 672 -42.55 4.05 -2.55
N ASP A 673 -42.30 5.34 -2.77
CA ASP A 673 -43.36 6.34 -2.69
C ASP A 673 -44.28 6.11 -3.90
N ASN A 674 -45.39 5.40 -3.66
CA ASN A 674 -46.53 5.14 -4.55
C ASN A 674 -46.44 5.73 -5.98
N GLY A 675 -46.13 4.83 -6.93
CA GLY A 675 -46.45 4.90 -8.35
C GLY A 675 -46.89 6.25 -8.94
N THR A 676 -45.93 7.09 -9.32
CA THR A 676 -45.96 7.87 -10.56
C THR A 676 -44.53 8.10 -11.03
N SER A 677 -44.32 7.85 -12.31
CA SER A 677 -43.05 8.09 -13.01
C SER A 677 -42.70 9.57 -12.97
N GLU A 678 -41.58 9.94 -12.32
CA GLU A 678 -40.65 10.94 -12.86
C GLU A 678 -39.20 10.53 -12.56
N LEU A 679 -38.41 10.40 -13.62
CA LEU A 679 -36.96 10.19 -13.56
C LEU A 679 -36.30 11.44 -12.94
N PRO A 680 -35.38 11.30 -11.97
CA PRO A 680 -34.68 12.43 -11.40
C PRO A 680 -33.75 13.10 -12.42
N SER A 681 -33.82 14.42 -12.44
CA SER A 681 -33.11 15.34 -13.33
C SER A 681 -31.58 15.25 -13.21
N ILE A 682 -30.92 15.32 -14.36
CA ILE A 682 -29.45 15.39 -14.49
C ILE A 682 -28.97 16.75 -13.95
N PRO A 683 -27.89 16.81 -13.14
CA PRO A 683 -27.34 18.07 -12.66
C PRO A 683 -26.84 18.95 -13.81
N ASP A 684 -27.24 20.22 -13.77
CA ASP A 684 -26.90 21.29 -14.69
C ASP A 684 -25.42 21.70 -14.54
N ASP A 685 -24.57 21.33 -15.50
CA ASP A 685 -23.37 22.10 -15.82
C ASP A 685 -23.34 22.53 -17.30
N GLN A 686 -23.63 23.82 -17.51
CA GLN A 686 -23.19 24.66 -18.63
C GLN A 686 -23.68 24.27 -20.05
N ASN A 687 -24.87 24.78 -20.39
CA ASN A 687 -25.19 25.39 -21.69
C ASN A 687 -25.14 24.52 -22.98
N THR A 688 -25.69 23.30 -22.95
CA THR A 688 -25.99 22.54 -24.18
C THR A 688 -27.48 22.16 -24.22
N GLN A 689 -28.25 22.67 -25.20
CA GLN A 689 -29.68 22.36 -25.33
C GLN A 689 -29.88 20.89 -25.74
N VAL A 690 -30.47 20.07 -24.86
CA VAL A 690 -30.76 18.64 -25.13
C VAL A 690 -31.97 18.53 -26.07
N ILE A 691 -31.76 17.97 -27.25
CA ILE A 691 -32.80 17.72 -28.27
C ILE A 691 -33.19 16.24 -28.19
N LYS A 692 -34.41 15.96 -27.74
CA LYS A 692 -34.94 14.59 -27.63
C LYS A 692 -35.45 14.04 -28.97
N VAL A 693 -35.37 12.73 -29.14
CA VAL A 693 -35.99 11.93 -30.20
C VAL A 693 -37.52 12.07 -30.09
N LYS A 694 -38.18 12.32 -31.21
CA LYS A 694 -39.64 12.42 -31.35
C LYS A 694 -40.26 11.23 -32.08
N SER A 695 -39.50 10.57 -32.96
CA SER A 695 -39.94 9.33 -33.60
C SER A 695 -38.77 8.39 -33.92
N ILE A 696 -39.05 7.09 -33.89
CA ILE A 696 -38.18 6.02 -34.38
C ILE A 696 -38.86 5.38 -35.60
N LYS A 697 -38.18 5.32 -36.74
CA LYS A 697 -38.65 4.61 -37.93
C LYS A 697 -37.77 3.40 -38.18
N LEU A 698 -38.37 2.21 -38.14
CA LEU A 698 -37.66 0.97 -38.44
C LEU A 698 -37.55 0.75 -39.95
N SER A 699 -36.45 0.15 -40.41
CA SER A 699 -36.27 -0.22 -41.83
C SER A 699 -37.31 -1.23 -42.30
N GLN A 700 -37.81 -2.07 -41.37
CA GLN A 700 -38.84 -3.08 -41.61
C GLN A 700 -39.78 -3.14 -40.41
N THR A 701 -41.07 -3.38 -40.67
CA THR A 701 -42.09 -3.62 -39.64
C THR A 701 -42.45 -5.10 -39.51
N SER A 702 -41.95 -5.94 -40.41
CA SER A 702 -41.95 -7.40 -40.27
C SER A 702 -40.72 -8.05 -40.91
N VAL A 703 -40.24 -9.16 -40.34
CA VAL A 703 -39.11 -9.96 -40.84
C VAL A 703 -39.42 -11.45 -40.75
N THR A 704 -39.20 -12.19 -41.83
CA THR A 704 -39.33 -13.67 -41.83
C THR A 704 -37.95 -14.32 -41.95
N ILE A 705 -37.61 -15.16 -40.98
CA ILE A 705 -36.32 -15.86 -40.90
C ILE A 705 -36.55 -17.35 -41.22
N THR A 706 -35.93 -17.83 -42.31
CA THR A 706 -36.06 -19.23 -42.76
C THR A 706 -34.73 -19.98 -42.79
N ASP A 707 -33.60 -19.28 -42.62
CA ASP A 707 -32.26 -19.87 -42.62
C ASP A 707 -31.43 -19.29 -41.47
N LYS A 708 -31.06 -20.13 -40.51
CA LYS A 708 -30.28 -19.74 -39.31
C LYS A 708 -28.85 -19.29 -39.62
N LYS A 709 -28.32 -19.60 -40.81
CA LYS A 709 -26.95 -19.22 -41.20
C LYS A 709 -26.88 -17.83 -41.84
N LYS A 710 -28.03 -17.25 -42.21
CA LYS A 710 -28.09 -15.91 -42.82
C LYS A 710 -28.21 -14.84 -41.74
N HIS A 711 -27.52 -13.71 -41.92
CA HIS A 711 -27.65 -12.55 -41.05
C HIS A 711 -28.89 -11.72 -41.43
N TYR A 712 -29.72 -11.42 -40.43
CA TYR A 712 -30.90 -10.56 -40.58
C TYR A 712 -30.68 -9.29 -39.78
N VAL A 713 -30.91 -8.13 -40.40
CA VAL A 713 -30.64 -6.82 -39.80
C VAL A 713 -31.88 -5.95 -39.89
N ILE A 714 -32.22 -5.28 -38.81
CA ILE A 714 -33.24 -4.24 -38.73
C ILE A 714 -32.59 -2.92 -38.34
N GLU A 715 -32.94 -1.84 -39.03
CA GLU A 715 -32.36 -0.52 -38.78
C GLU A 715 -33.36 0.43 -38.11
N ALA A 716 -32.91 1.33 -37.23
CA ALA A 716 -33.73 2.31 -36.51
C ALA A 716 -33.25 3.74 -36.80
N ASN A 717 -34.06 4.52 -37.50
CA ASN A 717 -33.77 5.92 -37.82
C ASN A 717 -34.51 6.89 -36.89
N TYR A 718 -33.80 7.88 -36.36
CA TYR A 718 -34.30 8.79 -35.31
C TYR A 718 -34.58 10.19 -35.88
N SER A 719 -35.72 10.79 -35.50
CA SER A 719 -36.08 12.17 -35.85
C SER A 719 -36.38 13.02 -34.59
N PRO A 720 -35.93 14.29 -34.50
CA PRO A 720 -35.12 15.00 -35.50
C PRO A 720 -33.69 14.43 -35.58
N SER A 721 -33.06 14.55 -36.75
CA SER A 721 -31.75 13.95 -37.01
C SER A 721 -30.62 14.57 -36.18
N ASN A 722 -30.86 15.68 -35.48
CA ASN A 722 -29.92 16.32 -34.55
C ASN A 722 -30.22 16.01 -33.07
N ALA A 723 -31.03 14.98 -32.77
CA ALA A 723 -31.27 14.54 -31.39
C ALA A 723 -29.93 14.24 -30.67
N THR A 724 -29.84 14.68 -29.41
CA THR A 724 -28.61 14.63 -28.60
C THR A 724 -28.20 13.20 -28.26
N VAL A 725 -29.16 12.28 -28.11
CA VAL A 725 -28.93 10.86 -27.87
C VAL A 725 -29.69 10.05 -28.93
N LYS A 726 -28.96 9.35 -29.80
CA LYS A 726 -29.50 8.55 -30.90
C LYS A 726 -29.22 7.07 -30.65
N GLY A 727 -30.20 6.39 -30.05
CA GLY A 727 -30.11 4.96 -29.76
C GLY A 727 -31.42 4.44 -29.18
N CYS A 728 -31.67 3.15 -29.34
CA CYS A 728 -32.80 2.47 -28.72
C CYS A 728 -32.37 1.18 -28.01
N ARG A 729 -33.03 0.87 -26.88
CA ARG A 729 -33.01 -0.49 -26.31
C ARG A 729 -34.04 -1.35 -27.05
N TRP A 730 -33.77 -2.63 -27.20
CA TRP A 730 -34.69 -3.56 -27.82
C TRP A 730 -35.22 -4.58 -26.82
N THR A 731 -36.50 -4.93 -26.96
CA THR A 731 -37.15 -6.00 -26.20
C THR A 731 -37.86 -6.93 -27.18
N THR A 732 -37.81 -8.23 -26.96
CA THR A 732 -38.61 -9.21 -27.69
C THR A 732 -39.78 -9.68 -26.82
N SER A 733 -40.94 -9.92 -27.42
CA SER A 733 -42.07 -10.52 -26.72
C SER A 733 -41.85 -11.98 -26.39
N ASP A 734 -40.94 -12.66 -27.09
CA ASP A 734 -40.62 -14.06 -26.88
C ASP A 734 -39.14 -14.33 -27.22
N THR A 735 -38.33 -14.50 -26.18
CA THR A 735 -36.89 -14.79 -26.29
C THR A 735 -36.60 -16.20 -26.75
N SER A 736 -37.59 -17.12 -26.68
CA SER A 736 -37.45 -18.48 -27.21
C SER A 736 -37.58 -18.53 -28.74
N VAL A 737 -38.11 -17.46 -29.35
CA VAL A 737 -38.31 -17.35 -30.79
C VAL A 737 -37.20 -16.54 -31.46
N VAL A 738 -36.94 -15.31 -30.99
CA VAL A 738 -35.91 -14.44 -31.59
C VAL A 738 -35.31 -13.50 -30.56
N LEU A 739 -34.00 -13.30 -30.65
CA LEU A 739 -33.24 -12.31 -29.90
C LEU A 739 -32.87 -11.14 -30.81
N VAL A 740 -32.86 -9.94 -30.24
CA VAL A 740 -32.42 -8.72 -30.93
C VAL A 740 -31.14 -8.24 -30.29
N ASN A 741 -30.06 -8.34 -31.05
CA ASN A 741 -28.72 -7.96 -30.60
C ASN A 741 -28.40 -6.55 -31.09
N SER A 742 -27.86 -5.71 -30.20
CA SER A 742 -27.36 -4.39 -30.59
C SER A 742 -26.16 -4.53 -31.54
N GLY A 743 -26.21 -3.84 -32.68
CA GLY A 743 -25.06 -3.78 -33.59
C GLY A 743 -23.87 -3.06 -32.99
N TRP A 744 -22.76 -3.13 -33.73
CA TRP A 744 -21.41 -2.73 -33.34
C TRP A 744 -21.33 -1.24 -32.98
N ALA A 745 -20.39 -0.87 -32.12
CA ALA A 745 -20.28 0.44 -31.46
C ALA A 745 -20.10 1.69 -32.36
N THR A 746 -20.14 1.57 -33.69
CA THR A 746 -20.00 2.69 -34.63
C THR A 746 -21.27 3.00 -35.44
N GLU A 747 -22.31 2.16 -35.41
CA GLU A 747 -23.58 2.39 -36.12
C GLU A 747 -24.79 2.03 -35.22
N PHE A 748 -25.22 2.98 -34.37
CA PHE A 748 -26.34 2.80 -33.41
C PHE A 748 -27.71 2.54 -34.06
N ASN A 749 -27.82 2.61 -35.39
CA ASN A 749 -29.04 2.41 -36.12
C ASN A 749 -29.18 1.01 -36.73
N LYS A 750 -28.23 0.07 -36.63
CA LYS A 750 -28.38 -1.29 -37.20
C LYS A 750 -28.36 -2.37 -36.11
N HIS A 751 -29.30 -3.32 -36.15
CA HIS A 751 -29.47 -4.35 -35.12
C HIS A 751 -29.69 -5.73 -35.73
N TYR A 752 -29.03 -6.76 -35.19
CA TYR A 752 -29.06 -8.11 -35.73
C TYR A 752 -30.12 -8.96 -35.04
N LEU A 753 -30.84 -9.75 -35.83
CA LEU A 753 -31.83 -10.70 -35.32
C LEU A 753 -31.22 -12.10 -35.31
N THR A 754 -31.20 -12.71 -34.13
CA THR A 754 -30.77 -14.09 -33.95
C THR A 754 -32.00 -14.98 -33.74
N PRO A 755 -32.33 -15.85 -34.69
CA PRO A 755 -33.42 -16.80 -34.49
C PRO A 755 -33.02 -17.84 -33.43
N VAL A 756 -33.92 -18.12 -32.50
CA VAL A 756 -33.70 -19.10 -31.41
C VAL A 756 -34.57 -20.34 -31.62
N GLY A 757 -35.83 -20.15 -32.01
CA GLY A 757 -36.79 -21.23 -32.21
C GLY A 757 -37.91 -20.83 -33.17
N ASN A 758 -38.58 -21.81 -33.77
CA ASN A 758 -39.68 -21.55 -34.69
C ASN A 758 -40.87 -20.94 -33.96
N GLY A 759 -41.42 -19.85 -34.48
CA GLY A 759 -42.51 -19.11 -33.85
C GLY A 759 -42.62 -17.68 -34.37
N THR A 760 -43.50 -16.88 -33.78
CA THR A 760 -43.62 -15.44 -34.10
C THR A 760 -43.50 -14.61 -32.84
N ALA A 761 -42.65 -13.58 -32.87
CA ALA A 761 -42.41 -12.68 -31.76
C ALA A 761 -42.42 -11.22 -32.23
N VAL A 762 -42.81 -10.30 -31.35
CA VAL A 762 -42.77 -8.86 -31.63
C VAL A 762 -41.58 -8.25 -30.93
N ILE A 763 -40.71 -7.62 -31.69
CA ILE A 763 -39.57 -6.87 -31.17
C ILE A 763 -39.94 -5.39 -31.09
N THR A 764 -39.54 -4.71 -30.01
CA THR A 764 -39.85 -3.30 -29.74
C THR A 764 -38.57 -2.53 -29.44
N ALA A 765 -38.30 -1.49 -30.23
CA ALA A 765 -37.28 -0.48 -29.97
C ALA A 765 -37.83 0.60 -29.04
N HIS A 766 -37.10 0.98 -28.00
CA HIS A 766 -37.44 2.09 -27.09
C HIS A 766 -36.31 3.11 -27.05
N ALA A 767 -36.61 4.39 -27.28
CA ALA A 767 -35.61 5.45 -27.25
C ALA A 767 -34.89 5.54 -25.90
N LEU A 768 -33.56 5.72 -25.93
CA LEU A 768 -32.71 5.76 -24.73
C LEU A 768 -32.64 7.13 -24.05
N ASP A 769 -33.13 8.18 -24.70
CA ASP A 769 -33.04 9.58 -24.27
C ASP A 769 -34.16 10.01 -23.31
N GLY A 770 -34.99 9.05 -22.89
CA GLY A 770 -36.15 9.30 -22.03
C GLY A 770 -37.27 10.09 -22.70
N SER A 771 -37.39 10.04 -24.03
CA SER A 771 -38.54 10.56 -24.77
C SER A 771 -39.79 9.67 -24.69
N GLY A 772 -39.61 8.39 -24.34
CA GLY A 772 -40.70 7.40 -24.30
C GLY A 772 -41.14 6.90 -25.68
N VAL A 773 -40.47 7.31 -26.75
CA VAL A 773 -40.78 6.91 -28.13
C VAL A 773 -40.42 5.45 -28.36
N VAL A 774 -41.33 4.69 -28.99
CA VAL A 774 -41.13 3.27 -29.34
C VAL A 774 -41.49 2.97 -30.79
N ALA A 775 -40.90 1.91 -31.35
CA ALA A 775 -41.29 1.34 -32.64
C ALA A 775 -41.23 -0.19 -32.60
N LYS A 776 -42.11 -0.87 -33.33
CA LYS A 776 -42.28 -2.34 -33.25
C LYS A 776 -42.07 -3.00 -34.61
N CYS A 777 -41.55 -4.22 -34.59
CA CYS A 777 -41.45 -5.10 -35.76
C CYS A 777 -41.86 -6.53 -35.38
N VAL A 778 -42.62 -7.20 -36.25
CA VAL A 778 -43.02 -8.60 -36.07
C VAL A 778 -42.01 -9.52 -36.74
N VAL A 779 -41.45 -10.48 -36.01
CA VAL A 779 -40.48 -11.43 -36.54
C VAL A 779 -41.05 -12.84 -36.49
N THR A 780 -41.09 -13.50 -37.65
CA THR A 780 -41.52 -14.91 -37.76
C THR A 780 -40.34 -15.77 -38.13
N VAL A 781 -40.02 -16.75 -37.29
CA VAL A 781 -38.95 -17.72 -37.50
C VAL A 781 -39.57 -19.06 -37.92
N ASN A 782 -39.18 -19.54 -39.10
CA ASN A 782 -39.63 -20.81 -39.67
C ASN A 782 -38.46 -21.51 -40.37
N ILE A 783 -37.55 -22.05 -39.56
CA ILE A 783 -36.34 -22.75 -39.99
C ILE A 783 -36.69 -24.23 -40.11
N LYS A 784 -36.41 -24.82 -41.28
CA LYS A 784 -36.61 -26.25 -41.57
C LYS A 784 -35.47 -27.11 -41.05
#